data_AF-A0A4Y4E1Z0-F1
#
_entry.id   AF-A0A4Y4E1Z0-F1
#
_cell.length_a   1.000
_cell.length_b   1.000
_cell.length_c   1.000
_cell.angle_alpha   90.00
_cell.angle_beta   90.00
_cell.angle_gamma   90.00
#
_symmetry.space_group_name_H-M   'P 1'
#
loop_
_entity.id
_entity.type
_entity.pdbx_description
1 polymer ?
#
loop_
_entity_poly.entity_id
_entity_poly.type
_entity_poly.pdbx_seq_one_letter_code
_entity_poly.pdbx_strand_id
1 'polypeptide(L)'
;MTNQTEPAEDPQPRAAGTGPTTAPDGVAVGDGDSSAERAPVGTPAEPNLGDGGPGDEERAEPVAPSGTASPFAGIPVSDYVRDGVAALLLLVSLALPWDAASRASDKIEVVLLTILSLLTLALPYLARTGVLPATWTVHTTRKVRLLANAPYVLLVGVYLVVDVVGGGDLGDGWGGVGSAAALGLAGALLAAQPRESELGPQDQDRAVTDRWLQALLVGAAVLAVTVLLTVILTVTGTRLGGALFVLLVLVSALFVLALAGLPTYGTWRRSEAARLTLVGLGVILAVAFVLGSGNNGLVTIESTHRGRFGLVLVPALAAIAAAPAVHRAMAAADPVKTWVRVAVNALDLALVVAGYVAVSAVLTLAEGARGVPVVLAVVVGVLAAAVAFVARRSLARDATSGRPLALGGAGVVALLGIVLLVVTSNRVVFGGGVEHVLLAFGLPLLVVGALTVPREVRAYFAEHRPVPAAAAGEAARAYVWQPPVPKPVRPAPAAPSGPEAAQPPAGSYPVTPHGGAVHPGAAQTGPVAAQQPGQGRWAPAGGDATEVLPVQQVEPERSGYAARPGLDPDQGPSTAVMPAYQEGQPGTGPQPTAQPGAASPAQGYQGYGQQGYPQQGYQQQPQQGYGAGYGQQPAAQPQQSYSPPAQVPGFTAAQALDPSTPLEVLAQIVQDAPHLRPQVAANPSTYPALLEWLGNLGDPAVDAALRSRR
;
A
#
# COMPACT_ATOMS: atom_id res chain seq x y z
N MET A 1 15.93 15.09 66.08
CA MET A 1 17.21 15.66 66.54
C MET A 1 17.57 16.77 65.58
N THR A 2 17.35 18.02 66.03
CA THR A 2 18.06 19.30 65.75
C THR A 2 18.72 19.51 64.36
N ASN A 3 18.18 20.37 63.48
CA ASN A 3 18.25 21.86 63.39
C ASN A 3 19.34 22.32 62.37
N GLN A 4 18.96 22.96 61.24
CA GLN A 4 19.13 24.42 60.93
C GLN A 4 20.55 24.75 60.37
N THR A 5 20.85 25.67 59.43
CA THR A 5 20.21 26.71 58.59
C THR A 5 21.29 27.22 57.58
N GLU A 6 20.84 27.89 56.50
CA GLU A 6 21.50 28.75 55.46
C GLU A 6 22.71 29.66 55.84
N PRO A 7 23.43 30.41 54.93
CA PRO A 7 22.94 31.14 53.72
C PRO A 7 23.89 31.33 52.48
N ALA A 8 23.39 32.13 51.54
CA ALA A 8 23.84 32.50 50.18
C ALA A 8 25.10 33.41 50.06
N GLU A 9 25.73 33.43 48.85
CA GLU A 9 26.20 34.65 48.14
C GLU A 9 26.87 34.33 46.77
N ASP A 10 26.44 35.04 45.72
CA ASP A 10 27.17 35.33 44.45
C ASP A 10 27.93 36.68 44.65
N PRO A 11 29.03 37.07 43.93
CA PRO A 11 29.04 37.22 42.46
C PRO A 11 30.41 37.07 41.71
N GLN A 12 30.36 37.14 40.37
CA GLN A 12 31.45 37.30 39.35
C GLN A 12 32.40 38.53 39.57
N PRO A 13 33.33 38.92 38.65
CA PRO A 13 34.36 38.25 37.80
C PRO A 13 35.76 38.97 37.87
N ARG A 14 36.88 38.37 37.39
CA ARG A 14 38.09 39.15 36.99
C ARG A 14 38.93 38.51 35.88
N ALA A 15 39.52 39.40 35.09
CA ALA A 15 40.32 39.22 33.87
C ALA A 15 41.85 39.30 34.11
N ALA A 16 42.61 39.27 33.00
CA ALA A 16 44.07 39.43 32.77
C ALA A 16 44.88 38.12 32.78
N GLY A 17 45.57 37.73 31.68
CA GLY A 17 46.77 38.36 31.10
C GLY A 17 47.99 37.71 31.76
N THR A 18 48.92 37.00 31.12
CA THR A 18 49.94 37.42 30.13
C THR A 18 50.77 36.16 29.75
N GLY A 19 51.44 36.16 28.59
CA GLY A 19 52.21 35.02 28.04
C GLY A 19 53.56 34.68 28.75
N PRO A 20 54.59 34.28 27.99
CA PRO A 20 54.92 32.86 27.77
C PRO A 20 56.28 32.44 28.36
N THR A 21 56.49 31.13 28.56
CA THR A 21 57.78 30.57 28.99
C THR A 21 58.27 29.49 28.03
N THR A 22 59.44 29.76 27.44
CA THR A 22 60.38 28.89 26.70
C THR A 22 60.91 27.75 27.59
N ALA A 23 61.21 26.52 27.13
CA ALA A 23 62.35 26.02 26.32
C ALA A 23 62.41 24.45 26.52
N PRO A 24 63.40 23.64 26.06
CA PRO A 24 64.41 23.76 25.01
C PRO A 24 64.56 22.50 24.08
N ASP A 25 65.52 22.62 23.16
CA ASP A 25 66.03 21.72 22.11
C ASP A 25 66.58 20.32 22.47
N GLY A 26 66.74 19.47 21.43
CA GLY A 26 67.59 18.28 21.44
C GLY A 26 67.65 17.44 20.13
N VAL A 27 68.45 17.90 19.14
CA VAL A 27 69.47 17.23 18.24
C VAL A 27 69.40 15.67 18.07
N ALA A 28 69.59 14.96 16.94
CA ALA A 28 70.58 15.00 15.83
C ALA A 28 70.16 14.04 14.66
N VAL A 29 70.29 14.41 13.36
CA VAL A 29 71.33 14.07 12.34
C VAL A 29 71.25 12.69 11.65
N GLY A 30 71.27 12.69 10.31
CA GLY A 30 71.62 11.54 9.43
C GLY A 30 71.43 11.81 7.92
N ASP A 31 72.55 11.96 7.20
CA ASP A 31 72.73 12.30 5.77
C ASP A 31 72.22 11.29 4.72
N GLY A 32 72.06 11.75 3.47
CA GLY A 32 72.19 10.89 2.28
C GLY A 32 71.42 11.29 1.01
N ASP A 33 72.07 12.07 0.13
CA ASP A 33 71.83 12.33 -1.33
C ASP A 33 71.55 11.02 -2.12
N SER A 34 70.93 10.89 -3.31
CA SER A 34 70.45 11.75 -4.42
C SER A 34 69.71 10.83 -5.43
N SER A 35 68.76 11.34 -6.23
CA SER A 35 68.49 10.95 -7.65
C SER A 35 67.30 11.71 -8.29
N ALA A 36 67.61 12.45 -9.38
CA ALA A 36 66.78 12.79 -10.58
C ALA A 36 65.54 13.72 -10.44
N GLU A 37 65.18 14.65 -11.33
CA GLU A 37 65.75 15.29 -12.53
C GLU A 37 64.87 16.54 -12.88
N ARG A 38 65.35 17.40 -13.78
CA ARG A 38 65.12 18.85 -14.02
C ARG A 38 63.76 19.35 -14.62
N ALA A 39 63.31 20.52 -14.09
CA ALA A 39 63.03 21.85 -14.70
C ALA A 39 61.97 22.05 -15.84
N PRO A 40 61.57 23.31 -16.22
CA PRO A 40 61.67 24.64 -15.57
C PRO A 40 60.36 25.47 -15.52
N VAL A 41 60.40 26.59 -14.78
CA VAL A 41 59.39 27.65 -14.64
C VAL A 41 59.74 28.86 -15.52
N GLY A 42 58.75 29.49 -16.15
CA GLY A 42 58.87 30.73 -16.93
C GLY A 42 58.18 31.93 -16.27
N THR A 43 58.83 33.09 -16.40
CA THR A 43 58.51 34.48 -15.99
C THR A 43 57.28 35.06 -16.71
N PRO A 44 56.63 36.15 -16.21
CA PRO A 44 56.98 37.56 -16.54
C PRO A 44 56.65 38.57 -15.40
N ALA A 45 56.85 39.90 -15.38
CA ALA A 45 57.60 40.94 -16.10
C ALA A 45 57.52 42.23 -15.24
N GLU A 46 58.45 43.18 -15.44
CA GLU A 46 58.58 44.47 -14.73
C GLU A 46 57.52 45.54 -15.09
N PRO A 47 57.32 46.59 -14.24
CA PRO A 47 56.36 47.66 -14.48
C PRO A 47 56.95 48.86 -15.24
N ASN A 48 56.16 49.43 -16.13
CA ASN A 48 56.46 50.65 -16.88
C ASN A 48 55.86 51.88 -16.17
N LEU A 49 56.67 52.91 -15.93
CA LEU A 49 56.25 54.21 -15.39
C LEU A 49 55.89 55.15 -16.55
N GLY A 50 54.70 55.73 -16.49
CA GLY A 50 54.21 56.75 -17.42
C GLY A 50 53.22 57.70 -16.73
N ASP A 51 53.51 58.98 -16.87
CA ASP A 51 53.01 60.19 -16.19
C ASP A 51 51.55 60.58 -16.53
N GLY A 52 50.87 61.32 -15.63
CA GLY A 52 49.66 62.07 -15.98
C GLY A 52 48.57 62.29 -14.91
N GLY A 53 48.72 63.35 -14.08
CA GLY A 53 47.61 64.27 -13.72
C GLY A 53 46.69 63.95 -12.52
N PRO A 54 46.37 64.93 -11.64
CA PRO A 54 45.52 64.73 -10.46
C PRO A 54 44.05 65.00 -10.79
N GLY A 55 43.16 64.09 -10.44
CA GLY A 55 41.72 64.30 -10.60
C GLY A 55 40.93 63.13 -10.06
N ASP A 56 40.04 63.45 -9.12
CA ASP A 56 38.96 62.63 -8.60
C ASP A 56 39.36 61.56 -7.57
N GLU A 57 39.46 62.03 -6.31
CA GLU A 57 39.13 61.20 -5.14
C GLU A 57 37.66 60.76 -5.25
N GLU A 58 37.42 59.70 -6.02
CA GLU A 58 36.17 58.94 -5.93
C GLU A 58 36.18 58.25 -4.56
N ARG A 59 35.58 58.92 -3.57
CA ARG A 59 35.18 58.30 -2.31
C ARG A 59 34.43 57.02 -2.65
N ALA A 60 35.10 55.88 -2.50
CA ALA A 60 34.43 54.60 -2.41
C ALA A 60 33.52 54.67 -1.17
N GLU A 61 32.26 55.02 -1.41
CA GLU A 61 31.22 54.83 -0.41
C GLU A 61 31.25 53.36 0.01
N PRO A 62 31.31 53.06 1.32
CA PRO A 62 31.15 51.70 1.77
C PRO A 62 29.76 51.24 1.31
N VAL A 63 29.71 50.28 0.39
CA VAL A 63 28.49 49.59 0.02
C VAL A 63 27.94 48.96 1.31
N ALA A 64 27.02 49.65 1.96
CA ALA A 64 26.28 49.13 3.08
C ALA A 64 25.55 47.88 2.59
N PRO A 65 25.68 46.71 3.25
CA PRO A 65 24.85 45.55 2.93
C PRO A 65 23.40 45.89 3.28
N SER A 66 22.70 46.48 2.32
CA SER A 66 21.32 46.91 2.42
C SER A 66 20.42 45.74 2.04
N GLY A 67 20.21 44.90 3.04
CA GLY A 67 19.23 43.83 3.01
C GLY A 67 19.35 43.06 4.30
N THR A 68 18.47 43.34 5.27
CA THR A 68 18.26 42.46 6.42
C THR A 68 17.89 41.08 5.86
N ALA A 69 18.86 40.16 5.80
CA ALA A 69 18.64 38.81 5.34
C ALA A 69 17.48 38.21 6.13
N SER A 70 16.55 37.55 5.45
CA SER A 70 15.36 37.01 6.11
C SER A 70 15.78 36.03 7.22
N PRO A 71 15.09 35.99 8.36
CA PRO A 71 15.44 35.07 9.47
C PRO A 71 15.29 33.59 9.09
N PHE A 72 14.63 33.31 7.96
CA PHE A 72 14.42 31.99 7.40
C PHE A 72 15.37 31.67 6.23
N ALA A 73 16.31 32.56 5.91
CA ALA A 73 17.34 32.28 4.93
C ALA A 73 18.13 31.01 5.34
N GLY A 74 18.37 30.13 4.37
CA GLY A 74 19.12 28.88 4.56
C GLY A 74 18.31 27.69 5.09
N ILE A 75 16.98 27.78 5.23
CA ILE A 75 16.14 26.59 5.50
C ILE A 75 15.86 25.87 4.17
N PRO A 76 16.25 24.59 4.02
CA PRO A 76 15.95 23.82 2.83
C PRO A 76 14.46 23.49 2.75
N VAL A 77 13.93 23.38 1.52
CA VAL A 77 12.51 23.05 1.27
C VAL A 77 12.11 21.71 1.91
N SER A 78 13.06 20.77 2.00
CA SER A 78 12.90 19.47 2.68
C SER A 78 12.46 19.60 4.14
N ASP A 79 12.92 20.62 4.86
CA ASP A 79 12.56 20.85 6.27
C ASP A 79 11.09 21.30 6.40
N TYR A 80 10.65 22.25 5.56
CA TYR A 80 9.25 22.67 5.51
C TYR A 80 8.30 21.53 5.12
N VAL A 81 8.69 20.74 4.11
CA VAL A 81 7.90 19.58 3.69
C VAL A 81 7.81 18.56 4.81
N ARG A 82 8.91 18.27 5.52
CA ARG A 82 8.89 17.33 6.65
C ARG A 82 7.97 17.82 7.78
N ASP A 83 8.05 19.09 8.15
CA ASP A 83 7.19 19.65 9.19
C ASP A 83 5.72 19.67 8.77
N GLY A 84 5.43 20.00 7.50
CA GLY A 84 4.07 19.94 6.93
C GLY A 84 3.50 18.52 6.91
N VAL A 85 4.30 17.53 6.50
CA VAL A 85 3.89 16.11 6.53
C VAL A 85 3.70 15.62 7.96
N ALA A 86 4.57 16.00 8.91
CA ALA A 86 4.40 15.66 10.31
C ALA A 86 3.09 16.21 10.87
N ALA A 87 2.79 17.49 10.60
CA ALA A 87 1.54 18.12 10.99
C ALA A 87 0.32 17.44 10.35
N LEU A 88 0.40 17.11 9.05
CA LEU A 88 -0.67 16.41 8.33
C LEU A 88 -0.95 15.04 8.96
N LEU A 89 0.08 14.23 9.21
CA LEU A 89 -0.09 12.90 9.81
C LEU A 89 -0.68 12.97 11.22
N LEU A 90 -0.23 13.93 12.03
CA LEU A 90 -0.77 14.18 13.37
C LEU A 90 -2.25 14.59 13.33
N LEU A 91 -2.62 15.53 12.46
CA LEU A 91 -4.00 16.01 12.35
C LEU A 91 -4.94 14.97 11.74
N VAL A 92 -4.52 14.30 10.68
CA VAL A 92 -5.31 13.23 10.05
C VAL A 92 -5.51 12.07 11.03
N SER A 93 -4.51 11.76 11.87
CA SER A 93 -4.63 10.70 12.88
C SER A 93 -5.81 10.91 13.84
N LEU A 94 -6.17 12.16 14.17
CA LEU A 94 -7.28 12.46 15.08
C LEU A 94 -8.64 11.97 14.57
N ALA A 95 -8.83 11.93 13.24
CA ALA A 95 -10.07 11.46 12.62
C ALA A 95 -10.13 9.94 12.45
N LEU A 96 -9.02 9.24 12.68
CA LEU A 96 -8.89 7.80 12.46
C LEU A 96 -9.19 7.01 13.74
N PRO A 97 -9.56 5.72 13.61
CA PRO A 97 -9.71 4.83 14.76
C PRO A 97 -8.37 4.64 15.46
N TRP A 98 -8.37 4.85 16.78
CA TRP A 98 -7.23 4.60 17.65
C TRP A 98 -7.22 3.16 18.16
N ASP A 99 -8.39 2.65 18.51
CA ASP A 99 -8.65 1.26 18.90
C ASP A 99 -10.01 0.82 18.34
N ALA A 100 -10.48 -0.37 18.73
CA ALA A 100 -11.75 -0.94 18.29
C ALA A 100 -12.99 -0.12 18.63
N ALA A 101 -12.95 0.68 19.69
CA ALA A 101 -14.13 1.40 20.19
C ALA A 101 -14.06 2.91 19.95
N SER A 102 -12.86 3.47 19.82
CA SER A 102 -12.60 4.90 19.95
C SER A 102 -11.81 5.45 18.78
N ARG A 103 -12.15 6.67 18.36
CA ARG A 103 -11.27 7.49 17.52
C ARG A 103 -10.18 8.12 18.37
N ALA A 104 -9.11 8.56 17.72
CA ALA A 104 -8.05 9.31 18.41
C ALA A 104 -8.54 10.62 19.04
N SER A 105 -9.52 11.28 18.43
CA SER A 105 -10.17 12.48 18.98
C SER A 105 -10.91 12.25 20.30
N ASP A 106 -11.32 11.00 20.56
CA ASP A 106 -12.16 10.67 21.72
C ASP A 106 -11.31 10.48 22.99
N LYS A 107 -9.97 10.36 22.81
CA LYS A 107 -9.01 10.14 23.88
C LYS A 107 -8.23 11.40 24.20
N ILE A 108 -8.48 11.98 25.37
CA ILE A 108 -7.86 13.23 25.79
C ILE A 108 -6.33 13.14 25.81
N GLU A 109 -5.77 12.01 26.23
CA GLU A 109 -4.33 11.78 26.23
C GLU A 109 -3.73 11.81 24.83
N VAL A 110 -4.43 11.28 23.82
CA VAL A 110 -3.99 11.30 22.42
C VAL A 110 -4.05 12.72 21.87
N VAL A 111 -5.14 13.45 22.14
CA VAL A 111 -5.30 14.84 21.70
C VAL A 111 -4.23 15.74 22.30
N LEU A 112 -3.98 15.66 23.61
CA LEU A 112 -2.97 16.47 24.29
C LEU A 112 -1.56 16.20 23.76
N LEU A 113 -1.20 14.93 23.55
CA LEU A 113 0.11 14.58 23.00
C LEU A 113 0.24 14.96 21.52
N THR A 114 -0.86 14.94 20.76
CA THR A 114 -0.89 15.43 19.37
C THR A 114 -0.64 16.94 19.35
N ILE A 115 -1.30 17.71 20.21
CA ILE A 115 -1.08 19.16 20.34
C ILE A 115 0.37 19.44 20.75
N LEU A 116 0.90 18.73 21.75
CA LEU A 116 2.30 18.87 22.17
C LEU A 116 3.25 18.62 20.99
N SER A 117 3.03 17.56 20.23
CA SER A 117 3.83 17.20 19.04
C SER A 117 3.77 18.28 17.97
N LEU A 118 2.57 18.84 17.69
CA LEU A 118 2.39 19.96 16.76
C LEU A 118 3.13 21.23 17.21
N LEU A 119 3.07 21.57 18.50
CA LEU A 119 3.79 22.71 19.05
C LEU A 119 5.31 22.56 18.90
N THR A 120 5.84 21.33 18.93
CA THR A 120 7.27 21.10 18.73
C THR A 120 7.76 21.48 17.33
N LEU A 121 6.87 21.46 16.32
CA LEU A 121 7.19 21.86 14.94
C LEU A 121 7.47 23.35 14.83
N ALA A 122 6.88 24.18 15.69
CA ALA A 122 7.09 25.63 15.70
C ALA A 122 8.45 26.05 16.28
N LEU A 123 9.11 25.19 17.08
CA LEU A 123 10.31 25.54 17.85
C LEU A 123 11.49 26.06 17.00
N PRO A 124 11.86 25.46 15.84
CA PRO A 124 12.96 25.98 15.02
C PRO A 124 12.68 27.38 14.48
N TYR A 125 11.42 27.67 14.17
CA TYR A 125 10.98 28.95 13.64
C TYR A 125 10.98 30.02 14.74
N LEU A 126 10.47 29.70 15.93
CA LEU A 126 10.51 30.59 17.10
C LEU A 126 11.94 30.91 17.55
N ALA A 127 12.85 29.94 17.47
CA ALA A 127 14.27 30.14 17.76
C ALA A 127 14.89 31.16 16.78
N ARG A 128 14.56 31.05 15.49
CA ARG A 128 15.09 31.93 14.43
C ARG A 128 14.51 33.33 14.46
N THR A 129 13.29 33.51 14.97
CA THR A 129 12.69 34.84 15.15
C THR A 129 13.13 35.55 16.43
N GLY A 130 14.03 34.95 17.22
CA GLY A 130 14.55 35.55 18.46
C GLY A 130 13.54 35.57 19.63
N VAL A 131 12.47 34.78 19.55
CA VAL A 131 11.46 34.68 20.62
C VAL A 131 11.99 33.88 21.81
N LEU A 132 12.91 32.96 21.56
CA LEU A 132 13.52 32.11 22.59
C LEU A 132 14.78 32.77 23.20
N PRO A 133 15.17 32.39 24.44
CA PRO A 133 16.33 32.96 25.11
C PRO A 133 17.62 32.82 24.29
N ALA A 134 18.59 33.72 24.49
CA ALA A 134 19.88 33.69 23.80
C ALA A 134 20.70 32.40 24.03
N THR A 135 20.41 31.66 25.10
CA THR A 135 21.01 30.34 25.40
C THR A 135 20.38 29.20 24.58
N TRP A 136 19.32 29.47 23.82
CA TRP A 136 18.62 28.48 23.03
C TRP A 136 19.39 28.15 21.75
N THR A 137 20.04 26.99 21.75
CA THR A 137 20.82 26.52 20.60
C THR A 137 20.05 25.51 19.76
N VAL A 138 20.60 25.18 18.59
CA VAL A 138 20.15 24.05 17.77
C VAL A 138 20.16 22.73 18.56
N HIS A 139 21.15 22.52 19.44
CA HIS A 139 21.21 21.33 20.30
C HIS A 139 20.04 21.29 21.29
N THR A 140 19.70 22.43 21.89
CA THR A 140 18.54 22.57 22.79
C THR A 140 17.25 22.28 22.02
N THR A 141 17.08 22.83 20.81
CA THR A 141 15.91 22.58 19.96
C THR A 141 15.74 21.09 19.68
N ARG A 142 16.80 20.41 19.22
CA ARG A 142 16.77 18.96 18.93
C ARG A 142 16.40 18.15 20.17
N LYS A 143 16.98 18.46 21.33
CA LYS A 143 16.72 17.77 22.59
C LYS A 143 15.28 17.98 23.07
N VAL A 144 14.77 19.20 23.02
CA VAL A 144 13.41 19.52 23.47
C VAL A 144 12.37 18.82 22.58
N ARG A 145 12.54 18.83 21.25
CA ARG A 145 11.62 18.09 20.38
C ARG A 145 11.66 16.59 20.63
N LEU A 146 12.83 16.01 20.81
CA LEU A 146 12.96 14.58 21.12
C LEU A 146 12.23 14.23 22.42
N LEU A 147 12.42 15.02 23.47
CA LEU A 147 11.78 14.80 24.77
C LEU A 147 10.27 15.05 24.74
N ALA A 148 9.80 16.09 24.05
CA ALA A 148 8.38 16.42 23.97
C ALA A 148 7.57 15.42 23.12
N ASN A 149 8.21 14.73 22.16
CA ASN A 149 7.55 13.67 21.37
C ASN A 149 7.70 12.27 22.00
N ALA A 150 8.61 12.08 22.97
CA ALA A 150 8.79 10.79 23.63
C ALA A 150 7.52 10.25 24.34
N PRO A 151 6.69 11.08 25.01
CA PRO A 151 5.42 10.62 25.57
C PRO A 151 4.46 10.02 24.54
N TYR A 152 4.42 10.54 23.31
CA TYR A 152 3.57 9.98 22.25
C TYR A 152 4.01 8.56 21.87
N VAL A 153 5.33 8.37 21.72
CA VAL A 153 5.92 7.05 21.45
C VAL A 153 5.63 6.09 22.60
N LEU A 154 5.74 6.54 23.85
CA LEU A 154 5.42 5.74 25.03
C LEU A 154 3.93 5.37 25.09
N LEU A 155 3.03 6.30 24.75
CA LEU A 155 1.59 6.03 24.72
C LEU A 155 1.26 4.90 23.74
N VAL A 156 1.79 4.96 22.52
CA VAL A 156 1.60 3.87 21.54
C VAL A 156 2.22 2.56 22.06
N GLY A 157 3.39 2.63 22.70
CA GLY A 157 3.99 1.49 23.40
C GLY A 157 3.08 0.86 24.47
N VAL A 158 2.40 1.69 25.26
CA VAL A 158 1.43 1.23 26.28
C VAL A 158 0.26 0.53 25.62
N TYR A 159 -0.34 1.11 24.57
CA TYR A 159 -1.45 0.47 23.85
C TYR A 159 -1.04 -0.84 23.16
N LEU A 160 0.20 -0.97 22.68
CA LEU A 160 0.75 -2.24 22.20
C LEU A 160 0.80 -3.29 23.31
N VAL A 161 1.24 -2.91 24.51
CA VAL A 161 1.28 -3.81 25.68
C VAL A 161 -0.12 -4.18 26.14
N VAL A 162 -1.06 -3.23 26.15
CA VAL A 162 -2.47 -3.47 26.48
C VAL A 162 -3.08 -4.47 25.49
N ASP A 163 -2.87 -4.31 24.18
CA ASP A 163 -3.35 -5.27 23.18
C ASP A 163 -2.74 -6.68 23.37
N VAL A 164 -1.45 -6.77 23.74
CA VAL A 164 -0.76 -8.04 24.03
C VAL A 164 -1.33 -8.73 25.28
N VAL A 165 -1.75 -7.98 26.30
CA VAL A 165 -2.25 -8.52 27.57
C VAL A 165 -3.77 -8.71 27.58
N GLY A 166 -4.51 -7.96 26.76
CA GLY A 166 -5.98 -7.89 26.74
C GLY A 166 -6.70 -9.13 26.21
N GLY A 167 -5.98 -10.21 25.86
CA GLY A 167 -6.57 -11.49 25.48
C GLY A 167 -7.35 -11.51 24.17
N GLY A 168 -7.28 -10.43 23.37
CA GLY A 168 -7.89 -10.34 22.05
C GLY A 168 -9.37 -9.96 22.03
N ASP A 169 -9.96 -9.59 23.18
CA ASP A 169 -11.28 -8.98 23.21
C ASP A 169 -11.20 -7.55 22.65
N LEU A 170 -12.00 -7.25 21.63
CA LEU A 170 -12.07 -5.91 21.03
C LEU A 170 -13.28 -5.11 21.54
N GLY A 171 -14.15 -5.72 22.36
CA GLY A 171 -15.37 -5.10 22.87
C GLY A 171 -15.19 -4.30 24.16
N ASP A 172 -14.04 -4.41 24.82
CA ASP A 172 -13.75 -3.76 26.10
C ASP A 172 -13.31 -2.28 25.97
N GLY A 173 -13.12 -1.82 24.73
CA GLY A 173 -12.66 -0.46 24.41
C GLY A 173 -11.16 -0.22 24.58
N TRP A 174 -10.39 -1.28 24.80
CA TRP A 174 -8.93 -1.24 24.94
C TRP A 174 -8.21 -2.22 24.00
N GLY A 175 -8.95 -3.07 23.28
CA GLY A 175 -8.40 -3.99 22.29
C GLY A 175 -8.06 -3.37 20.93
N GLY A 176 -6.94 -3.83 20.35
CA GLY A 176 -6.50 -3.49 19.01
C GLY A 176 -5.76 -2.15 18.89
N VAL A 177 -4.87 -2.08 17.90
CA VAL A 177 -4.12 -0.88 17.55
C VAL A 177 -4.59 -0.38 16.19
N GLY A 178 -5.18 0.80 16.20
CA GLY A 178 -5.76 1.44 15.04
C GLY A 178 -4.76 2.19 14.16
N SER A 179 -5.21 2.51 12.95
CA SER A 179 -4.49 3.32 11.96
C SER A 179 -4.10 4.70 12.49
N ALA A 180 -4.87 5.28 13.42
CA ALA A 180 -4.49 6.53 14.07
C ALA A 180 -3.17 6.41 14.83
N ALA A 181 -2.93 5.30 15.53
CA ALA A 181 -1.68 5.08 16.23
C ALA A 181 -0.49 4.96 15.25
N ALA A 182 -0.69 4.35 14.07
CA ALA A 182 0.34 4.31 13.02
C ALA A 182 0.73 5.69 12.52
N LEU A 183 -0.26 6.49 12.11
CA LEU A 183 -0.02 7.83 11.55
C LEU A 183 0.46 8.81 12.59
N GLY A 184 -0.15 8.76 13.78
CA GLY A 184 0.22 9.58 14.93
C GLY A 184 1.67 9.32 15.37
N LEU A 185 2.06 8.04 15.50
CA LEU A 185 3.43 7.66 15.80
C LEU A 185 4.42 8.13 14.72
N ALA A 186 4.08 7.94 13.44
CA ALA A 186 4.90 8.41 12.33
C ALA A 186 5.06 9.94 12.35
N GLY A 187 3.97 10.68 12.57
CA GLY A 187 3.97 12.14 12.69
C GLY A 187 4.80 12.64 13.87
N ALA A 188 4.64 12.04 15.05
CA ALA A 188 5.44 12.36 16.24
C ALA A 188 6.93 12.04 16.04
N LEU A 189 7.26 10.94 15.35
CA LEU A 189 8.65 10.61 15.01
C LEU A 189 9.24 11.58 13.99
N LEU A 190 8.49 12.02 12.97
CA LEU A 190 8.92 13.09 12.07
C LEU A 190 9.14 14.41 12.83
N ALA A 191 8.25 14.74 13.76
CA ALA A 191 8.38 15.90 14.63
C ALA A 191 9.61 15.82 15.56
N ALA A 192 9.99 14.62 16.01
CA ALA A 192 11.16 14.40 16.86
C ALA A 192 12.52 14.50 16.14
N GLN A 193 12.57 14.34 14.82
CA GLN A 193 13.83 14.24 14.05
C GLN A 193 14.69 15.50 14.08
N PRO A 194 16.00 15.44 13.82
CA PRO A 194 16.76 16.65 13.47
C PRO A 194 16.37 17.13 12.06
N ARG A 195 16.42 18.43 11.84
CA ARG A 195 16.21 19.05 10.51
C ARG A 195 17.53 19.21 9.79
N GLU A 196 17.54 19.29 8.46
CA GLU A 196 18.79 19.48 7.69
C GLU A 196 19.52 20.74 8.10
N SER A 197 18.77 21.82 8.31
CA SER A 197 19.31 23.10 8.79
C SER A 197 19.84 23.09 10.24
N GLU A 198 19.68 21.97 10.96
CA GLU A 198 20.12 21.80 12.34
C GLU A 198 21.29 20.82 12.49
N LEU A 199 21.81 20.35 11.36
CA LEU A 199 22.90 19.40 11.33
C LEU A 199 24.20 20.13 11.03
N GLY A 200 25.17 19.94 11.92
CA GLY A 200 26.53 20.40 11.73
C GLY A 200 27.36 19.42 10.88
N PRO A 201 28.68 19.68 10.80
CA PRO A 201 29.65 18.77 10.19
C PRO A 201 29.51 17.32 10.70
N GLN A 202 29.76 16.35 9.81
CA GLN A 202 29.47 14.93 10.08
C GLN A 202 30.27 14.35 11.24
N ASP A 203 31.51 14.80 11.41
CA ASP A 203 32.42 14.42 12.49
C ASP A 203 31.88 14.84 13.86
N GLN A 204 31.24 16.00 13.95
CA GLN A 204 30.69 16.55 15.20
C GLN A 204 29.31 15.97 15.55
N ASP A 205 28.49 15.65 14.54
CA ASP A 205 27.12 15.14 14.72
C ASP A 205 26.99 13.61 14.54
N ARG A 206 28.11 12.87 14.57
CA ARG A 206 28.12 11.41 14.40
C ARG A 206 27.22 10.69 15.41
N ALA A 207 27.25 11.11 16.67
CA ALA A 207 26.41 10.55 17.72
C ALA A 207 24.90 10.72 17.44
N VAL A 208 24.49 11.80 16.77
CA VAL A 208 23.09 12.01 16.37
C VAL A 208 22.70 10.99 15.30
N THR A 209 23.58 10.80 14.32
CA THR A 209 23.39 9.81 13.25
C THR A 209 23.27 8.39 13.80
N ASP A 210 24.18 7.99 14.69
CA ASP A 210 24.18 6.67 15.29
C ASP A 210 22.92 6.41 16.14
N ARG A 211 22.45 7.41 16.90
CA ARG A 211 21.19 7.31 17.67
C ARG A 211 19.97 7.06 16.78
N TRP A 212 19.86 7.71 15.63
CA TRP A 212 18.73 7.49 14.72
C TRP A 212 18.78 6.14 14.01
N LEU A 213 19.98 5.61 13.75
CA LEU A 213 20.14 4.24 13.26
C LEU A 213 19.85 3.20 14.35
N GLN A 214 20.22 3.48 15.60
CA GLN A 214 19.80 2.67 16.75
C GLN A 214 18.28 2.71 16.92
N ALA A 215 17.64 3.86 16.78
CA ALA A 215 16.18 3.97 16.80
C ALA A 215 15.52 3.11 15.70
N LEU A 216 16.11 3.05 14.50
CA LEU A 216 15.64 2.18 13.43
C LEU A 216 15.75 0.70 13.81
N LEU A 217 16.88 0.29 14.42
CA LEU A 217 17.06 -1.08 14.92
C LEU A 217 16.08 -1.43 16.05
N VAL A 218 15.86 -0.50 17.00
CA VAL A 218 14.89 -0.69 18.08
C VAL A 218 13.48 -0.83 17.51
N GLY A 219 13.08 0.02 16.56
CA GLY A 219 11.81 -0.12 15.86
C GLY A 219 11.67 -1.48 15.14
N ALA A 220 12.73 -1.94 14.47
CA ALA A 220 12.75 -3.24 13.81
C ALA A 220 12.65 -4.40 14.82
N ALA A 221 13.27 -4.27 15.99
CA ALA A 221 13.18 -5.25 17.08
C ALA A 221 11.76 -5.28 17.67
N VAL A 222 11.13 -4.13 17.90
CA VAL A 222 9.74 -4.04 18.36
C VAL A 222 8.79 -4.69 17.36
N LEU A 223 8.97 -4.44 16.07
CA LEU A 223 8.22 -5.13 15.00
C LEU A 223 8.42 -6.66 15.10
N ALA A 224 9.66 -7.14 15.17
CA ALA A 224 9.94 -8.57 15.21
C ALA A 224 9.36 -9.24 16.47
N VAL A 225 9.46 -8.60 17.62
CA VAL A 225 8.91 -9.09 18.89
C VAL A 225 7.38 -9.12 18.84
N THR A 226 6.72 -8.06 18.37
CA THR A 226 5.26 -8.02 18.27
C THR A 226 4.73 -9.04 17.25
N VAL A 227 5.41 -9.25 16.13
CA VAL A 227 5.10 -10.32 15.18
C VAL A 227 5.25 -11.70 15.83
N LEU A 228 6.33 -11.95 16.57
CA LEU A 228 6.54 -13.22 17.27
C LEU A 228 5.46 -13.46 18.34
N LEU A 229 5.15 -12.45 19.15
CA LEU A 229 4.06 -12.50 20.12
C LEU A 229 2.74 -12.78 19.43
N THR A 230 2.49 -12.21 18.26
CA THR A 230 1.27 -12.46 17.49
C THR A 230 1.14 -13.92 17.09
N VAL A 231 2.23 -14.54 16.64
CA VAL A 231 2.26 -15.98 16.35
C VAL A 231 1.93 -16.78 17.60
N ILE A 232 2.59 -16.49 18.72
CA ILE A 232 2.41 -17.23 19.97
C ILE A 232 0.97 -17.09 20.49
N LEU A 233 0.49 -15.86 20.64
CA LEU A 233 -0.82 -15.56 21.23
C LEU A 233 -1.97 -16.04 20.35
N THR A 234 -1.84 -15.93 19.03
CA THR A 234 -2.87 -16.45 18.12
C THR A 234 -2.94 -17.98 18.20
N VAL A 235 -1.79 -18.66 18.15
CA VAL A 235 -1.74 -20.14 18.16
C VAL A 235 -2.19 -20.72 19.50
N THR A 236 -1.84 -20.09 20.64
CA THR A 236 -2.26 -20.56 21.97
C THR A 236 -3.69 -20.16 22.32
N GLY A 237 -4.17 -19.02 21.82
CA GLY A 237 -5.52 -18.53 22.06
C GLY A 237 -6.61 -19.30 21.31
N THR A 238 -6.31 -19.85 20.13
CA THR A 238 -7.30 -20.60 19.35
C THR A 238 -7.39 -22.06 19.80
N ARG A 239 -8.45 -22.42 20.54
CA ARG A 239 -8.75 -23.83 20.88
C ARG A 239 -9.18 -24.70 19.69
N LEU A 240 -9.43 -24.08 18.53
CA LEU A 240 -10.07 -24.69 17.35
C LEU A 240 -9.20 -24.67 16.08
N GLY A 241 -7.97 -24.15 16.14
CA GLY A 241 -7.10 -24.01 14.96
C GLY A 241 -6.43 -25.33 14.54
N GLY A 242 -6.67 -25.77 13.31
CA GLY A 242 -5.94 -26.90 12.71
C GLY A 242 -4.51 -26.53 12.27
N ALA A 243 -3.73 -27.52 11.81
CA ALA A 243 -2.34 -27.28 11.35
C ALA A 243 -2.24 -26.26 10.18
N LEU A 244 -3.26 -26.19 9.32
CA LEU A 244 -3.33 -25.22 8.22
C LEU A 244 -3.47 -23.78 8.72
N PHE A 245 -4.26 -23.57 9.78
CA PHE A 245 -4.40 -22.26 10.42
C PHE A 245 -3.07 -21.79 11.02
N VAL A 246 -2.36 -22.68 11.73
CA VAL A 246 -1.02 -22.37 12.27
C VAL A 246 -0.06 -21.98 11.14
N LEU A 247 -0.08 -22.71 10.02
CA LEU A 247 0.73 -22.39 8.85
C LEU A 247 0.36 -21.02 8.24
N LEU A 248 -0.93 -20.66 8.21
CA LEU A 248 -1.40 -19.35 7.74
C LEU A 248 -0.87 -18.20 8.63
N VAL A 249 -0.87 -18.39 9.95
CA VAL A 249 -0.30 -17.42 10.91
C VAL A 249 1.21 -17.26 10.69
N LEU A 250 1.94 -18.36 10.50
CA LEU A 250 3.38 -18.33 10.21
C LEU A 250 3.69 -17.64 8.88
N VAL A 251 2.90 -17.90 7.84
CA VAL A 251 3.03 -17.23 6.53
C VAL A 251 2.73 -15.73 6.65
N SER A 252 1.75 -15.35 7.47
CA SER A 252 1.43 -13.94 7.75
C SER A 252 2.54 -13.23 8.52
N ALA A 253 3.15 -13.90 9.50
CA ALA A 253 4.32 -13.38 10.21
C ALA A 253 5.52 -13.19 9.28
N LEU A 254 5.83 -14.19 8.45
CA LEU A 254 6.90 -14.08 7.46
C LEU A 254 6.64 -12.96 6.46
N PHE A 255 5.39 -12.78 6.04
CA PHE A 255 4.98 -11.69 5.16
C PHE A 255 5.29 -10.31 5.76
N VAL A 256 4.88 -10.05 7.01
CA VAL A 256 5.15 -8.77 7.68
C VAL A 256 6.66 -8.53 7.83
N LEU A 257 7.41 -9.56 8.27
CA LEU A 257 8.86 -9.48 8.41
C LEU A 257 9.58 -9.27 7.07
N ALA A 258 9.12 -9.88 5.98
CA ALA A 258 9.69 -9.67 4.67
C ALA A 258 9.37 -8.27 4.13
N LEU A 259 8.10 -7.85 4.23
CA LEU A 259 7.63 -6.57 3.70
C LEU A 259 8.33 -5.37 4.36
N ALA A 260 8.42 -5.37 5.69
CA ALA A 260 9.03 -4.27 6.44
C ALA A 260 10.52 -4.50 6.74
N GLY A 261 10.92 -5.73 7.03
CA GLY A 261 12.27 -6.07 7.45
C GLY A 261 13.30 -6.00 6.33
N LEU A 262 12.98 -6.38 5.09
CA LEU A 262 13.92 -6.29 3.96
C LEU A 262 14.41 -4.85 3.71
N PRO A 263 13.55 -3.84 3.51
CA PRO A 263 14.01 -2.48 3.29
C PRO A 263 14.61 -1.84 4.56
N THR A 264 14.14 -2.22 5.76
CA THR A 264 14.74 -1.78 7.04
C THR A 264 16.17 -2.31 7.19
N TYR A 265 16.39 -3.58 6.90
CA TYR A 265 17.69 -4.21 6.94
C TYR A 265 18.67 -3.61 5.93
N GLY A 266 18.20 -3.38 4.70
CA GLY A 266 19.00 -2.68 3.68
C GLY A 266 19.38 -1.27 4.11
N THR A 267 18.46 -0.54 4.75
CA THR A 267 18.72 0.80 5.30
C THR A 267 19.78 0.74 6.40
N TRP A 268 19.69 -0.23 7.31
CA TRP A 268 20.70 -0.44 8.34
C TRP A 268 22.08 -0.80 7.77
N ARG A 269 22.11 -1.56 6.67
CA ARG A 269 23.31 -1.82 5.85
C ARG A 269 23.77 -0.62 5.00
N ARG A 270 23.21 0.57 5.23
CA ARG A 270 23.58 1.84 4.59
C ARG A 270 23.23 1.92 3.09
N SER A 271 22.20 1.20 2.63
CA SER A 271 21.70 1.29 1.25
C SER A 271 20.70 2.43 1.09
N GLU A 272 21.06 3.44 0.30
CA GLU A 272 20.19 4.57 -0.09
C GLU A 272 18.87 4.09 -0.71
N ALA A 273 18.96 3.13 -1.64
CA ALA A 273 17.79 2.60 -2.33
C ALA A 273 16.85 1.86 -1.36
N ALA A 274 17.38 1.12 -0.39
CA ALA A 274 16.56 0.46 0.63
C ALA A 274 15.84 1.47 1.54
N ARG A 275 16.53 2.56 1.91
CA ARG A 275 15.93 3.66 2.68
C ARG A 275 14.78 4.30 1.94
N LEU A 276 14.97 4.68 0.68
CA LEU A 276 13.92 5.26 -0.16
C LEU A 276 12.76 4.28 -0.38
N THR A 277 13.05 2.97 -0.50
CA THR A 277 12.01 1.93 -0.58
C THR A 277 11.19 1.86 0.71
N LEU A 278 11.84 1.91 1.88
CA LEU A 278 11.16 1.91 3.19
C LEU A 278 10.28 3.15 3.36
N VAL A 279 10.80 4.34 2.99
CA VAL A 279 10.04 5.59 3.02
C VAL A 279 8.83 5.50 2.08
N GLY A 280 9.02 5.05 0.85
CA GLY A 280 7.94 4.83 -0.11
C GLY A 280 6.87 3.87 0.41
N LEU A 281 7.27 2.73 0.99
CA LEU A 281 6.37 1.77 1.61
C LEU A 281 5.57 2.38 2.77
N GLY A 282 6.22 3.16 3.63
CA GLY A 282 5.52 3.85 4.72
C GLY A 282 4.50 4.87 4.24
N VAL A 283 4.81 5.63 3.17
CA VAL A 283 3.86 6.55 2.54
C VAL A 283 2.67 5.79 1.95
N ILE A 284 2.93 4.69 1.25
CA ILE A 284 1.87 3.84 0.68
C ILE A 284 0.93 3.32 1.77
N LEU A 285 1.48 2.81 2.88
CA LEU A 285 0.69 2.31 3.98
C LEU A 285 -0.05 3.44 4.70
N ALA A 286 0.57 4.61 4.85
CA ALA A 286 -0.11 5.77 5.41
C ALA A 286 -1.35 6.16 4.59
N VAL A 287 -1.22 6.22 3.26
CA VAL A 287 -2.34 6.49 2.35
C VAL A 287 -3.38 5.36 2.41
N ALA A 288 -2.95 4.10 2.43
CA ALA A 288 -3.86 2.95 2.52
C ALA A 288 -4.67 2.98 3.83
N PHE A 289 -4.06 3.37 4.95
CA PHE A 289 -4.75 3.50 6.23
C PHE A 289 -5.77 4.64 6.25
N VAL A 290 -5.46 5.78 5.60
CA VAL A 290 -6.44 6.87 5.45
C VAL A 290 -7.60 6.43 4.56
N LEU A 291 -7.33 5.80 3.42
CA LEU A 291 -8.38 5.29 2.52
C LEU A 291 -9.21 4.17 3.16
N GLY A 292 -8.62 3.44 4.09
CA GLY A 292 -9.27 2.36 4.81
C GLY A 292 -10.20 2.80 5.93
N SER A 293 -10.17 4.08 6.35
CA SER A 293 -10.86 4.56 7.56
C SER A 293 -12.39 4.53 7.54
N GLY A 294 -13.01 4.12 6.43
CA GLY A 294 -14.46 3.95 6.28
C GLY A 294 -14.93 2.50 6.50
N ASN A 295 -16.23 2.25 6.33
CA ASN A 295 -16.81 0.90 6.44
C ASN A 295 -16.51 0.01 5.21
N ASN A 296 -15.33 0.18 4.60
CA ASN A 296 -15.00 -0.26 3.24
C ASN A 296 -14.23 -1.60 3.23
N GLY A 297 -14.17 -2.32 4.36
CA GLY A 297 -13.50 -3.61 4.47
C GLY A 297 -11.96 -3.58 4.41
N LEU A 298 -11.35 -2.39 4.35
CA LEU A 298 -9.90 -2.20 4.41
C LEU A 298 -9.46 -2.03 5.87
N VAL A 299 -8.36 -2.68 6.25
CA VAL A 299 -7.86 -2.73 7.64
C VAL A 299 -7.69 -1.34 8.24
N THR A 300 -8.39 -1.10 9.35
CA THR A 300 -8.23 0.08 10.18
C THR A 300 -7.60 -0.23 11.54
N ILE A 301 -7.60 -1.50 11.96
CA ILE A 301 -7.21 -1.95 13.30
C ILE A 301 -6.52 -3.32 13.19
N GLU A 302 -5.32 -3.44 13.76
CA GLU A 302 -4.59 -4.70 13.90
C GLU A 302 -4.56 -5.14 15.37
N SER A 303 -4.51 -6.44 15.64
CA SER A 303 -4.34 -6.97 17.00
C SER A 303 -3.41 -8.16 16.99
N THR A 304 -2.59 -8.26 18.04
CA THR A 304 -1.66 -9.38 18.27
C THR A 304 -2.36 -10.71 18.49
N HIS A 305 -3.67 -10.72 18.68
CA HIS A 305 -4.46 -11.95 18.87
C HIS A 305 -5.14 -12.46 17.59
N ARG A 306 -5.00 -11.75 16.44
CA ARG A 306 -5.77 -12.02 15.21
C ARG A 306 -4.93 -12.53 14.03
N GLY A 307 -3.81 -13.20 14.30
CA GLY A 307 -3.01 -13.92 13.30
C GLY A 307 -2.14 -13.07 12.37
N ARG A 308 -2.35 -11.76 12.29
CA ARG A 308 -1.45 -10.82 11.62
C ARG A 308 -1.41 -9.47 12.35
N PHE A 309 -0.20 -9.01 12.64
CA PHE A 309 0.09 -7.72 13.25
C PHE A 309 1.44 -7.20 12.75
N GLY A 310 1.58 -5.88 12.65
CA GLY A 310 2.85 -5.19 12.50
C GLY A 310 2.92 -4.22 11.33
N LEU A 311 1.92 -4.21 10.44
CA LEU A 311 1.86 -3.21 9.37
C LEU A 311 1.65 -1.81 9.94
N VAL A 312 0.96 -1.71 11.08
CA VAL A 312 0.75 -0.47 11.85
C VAL A 312 2.07 0.21 12.27
N LEU A 313 3.17 -0.55 12.36
CA LEU A 313 4.49 -0.03 12.77
C LEU A 313 5.36 0.43 11.58
N VAL A 314 4.98 0.10 10.34
CA VAL A 314 5.80 0.40 9.16
C VAL A 314 5.89 1.90 8.85
N PRO A 315 4.81 2.72 8.96
CA PRO A 315 4.93 4.17 8.82
C PRO A 315 5.90 4.80 9.83
N ALA A 316 6.01 4.24 11.04
CA ALA A 316 6.96 4.70 12.05
C ALA A 316 8.42 4.38 11.67
N LEU A 317 8.69 3.16 11.16
CA LEU A 317 10.00 2.79 10.61
C LEU A 317 10.39 3.69 9.44
N ALA A 318 9.43 3.98 8.55
CA ALA A 318 9.61 4.88 7.43
C ALA A 318 9.89 6.32 7.88
N ALA A 319 9.20 6.81 8.92
CA ALA A 319 9.50 8.11 9.51
C ALA A 319 10.95 8.16 9.99
N ILE A 320 11.39 7.20 10.81
CA ILE A 320 12.78 7.11 11.30
C ILE A 320 13.78 7.08 10.13
N ALA A 321 13.50 6.27 9.10
CA ALA A 321 14.32 6.17 7.91
C ALA A 321 14.35 7.46 7.07
N ALA A 322 13.30 8.28 7.13
CA ALA A 322 13.25 9.57 6.44
C ALA A 322 14.08 10.67 7.14
N ALA A 323 14.66 10.41 8.32
CA ALA A 323 15.43 11.40 9.05
C ALA A 323 16.67 11.87 8.25
N PRO A 324 17.00 13.18 8.22
CA PRO A 324 18.23 13.69 7.61
C PRO A 324 19.49 13.05 8.20
N ALA A 325 19.41 12.71 9.49
CA ALA A 325 20.45 11.98 10.19
C ALA A 325 20.71 10.60 9.58
N VAL A 326 19.66 9.87 9.18
CA VAL A 326 19.80 8.58 8.52
C VAL A 326 20.25 8.76 7.07
N HIS A 327 19.76 9.80 6.38
CA HIS A 327 20.16 10.07 5.00
C HIS A 327 21.67 10.25 4.83
N ARG A 328 22.30 11.10 5.64
CA ARG A 328 23.75 11.35 5.57
C ARG A 328 24.59 10.11 5.87
N ALA A 329 23.99 9.09 6.49
CA ALA A 329 24.64 7.87 6.91
C ALA A 329 24.70 6.80 5.81
N MET A 330 24.00 7.02 4.69
CA MET A 330 23.94 6.07 3.57
C MET A 330 25.20 6.13 2.72
N ALA A 331 25.52 5.01 2.07
CA ALA A 331 26.63 4.94 1.13
C ALA A 331 26.35 5.82 -0.09
N ALA A 332 27.35 6.60 -0.51
CA ALA A 332 27.28 7.36 -1.75
C ALA A 332 27.09 6.40 -2.94
N ALA A 333 26.07 6.67 -3.74
CA ALA A 333 25.75 5.89 -4.93
C ALA A 333 25.30 6.82 -6.05
N ASP A 334 25.51 6.38 -7.29
CA ASP A 334 24.99 7.07 -8.46
C ASP A 334 23.45 7.24 -8.34
N PRO A 335 22.90 8.45 -8.55
CA PRO A 335 21.47 8.70 -8.39
C PRO A 335 20.59 7.82 -9.29
N VAL A 336 20.99 7.60 -10.54
CA VAL A 336 20.22 6.78 -11.49
C VAL A 336 20.19 5.33 -11.03
N LYS A 337 21.35 4.75 -10.68
CA LYS A 337 21.44 3.39 -10.13
C LYS A 337 20.63 3.23 -8.84
N THR A 338 20.60 4.26 -8.00
CA THR A 338 19.81 4.28 -6.77
C THR A 338 18.32 4.14 -7.08
N TRP A 339 17.77 4.98 -7.97
CA TRP A 339 16.35 4.94 -8.33
C TRP A 339 15.96 3.67 -9.09
N VAL A 340 16.81 3.16 -9.98
CA VAL A 340 16.61 1.85 -10.62
C VAL A 340 16.59 0.74 -9.56
N ARG A 341 17.44 0.82 -8.53
CA ARG A 341 17.43 -0.14 -7.43
C ARG A 341 16.18 -0.02 -6.56
N VAL A 342 15.66 1.20 -6.32
CA VAL A 342 14.36 1.40 -5.66
C VAL A 342 13.24 0.69 -6.43
N ALA A 343 13.18 0.84 -7.75
CA ALA A 343 12.19 0.16 -8.58
C ALA A 343 12.33 -1.38 -8.50
N VAL A 344 13.55 -1.91 -8.47
CA VAL A 344 13.76 -3.35 -8.28
C VAL A 344 13.35 -3.81 -6.89
N ASN A 345 13.68 -3.07 -5.83
CA ASN A 345 13.25 -3.40 -4.47
C ASN A 345 11.72 -3.37 -4.36
N ALA A 346 11.05 -2.40 -5.00
CA ALA A 346 9.59 -2.33 -5.05
C ALA A 346 8.98 -3.55 -5.76
N LEU A 347 9.61 -4.05 -6.82
CA LEU A 347 9.21 -5.31 -7.46
C LEU A 347 9.50 -6.52 -6.56
N ASP A 348 10.63 -6.56 -5.84
CA ASP A 348 10.92 -7.61 -4.85
C ASP A 348 9.82 -7.63 -3.76
N LEU A 349 9.37 -6.46 -3.28
CA LEU A 349 8.22 -6.37 -2.38
C LEU A 349 6.92 -6.83 -3.06
N ALA A 350 6.73 -6.57 -4.36
CA ALA A 350 5.54 -7.03 -5.08
C ALA A 350 5.51 -8.57 -5.19
N LEU A 351 6.68 -9.21 -5.35
CA LEU A 351 6.78 -10.67 -5.25
C LEU A 351 6.41 -11.17 -3.85
N VAL A 352 6.86 -10.50 -2.79
CA VAL A 352 6.51 -10.87 -1.40
C VAL A 352 5.00 -10.79 -1.18
N VAL A 353 4.36 -9.70 -1.60
CA VAL A 353 2.91 -9.52 -1.46
C VAL A 353 2.13 -10.52 -2.31
N ALA A 354 2.49 -10.68 -3.59
CA ALA A 354 1.83 -11.62 -4.49
C ALA A 354 1.99 -13.08 -4.04
N GLY A 355 3.18 -13.44 -3.55
CA GLY A 355 3.46 -14.75 -2.97
C GLY A 355 2.64 -15.00 -1.70
N TYR A 356 2.53 -14.01 -0.81
CA TYR A 356 1.65 -14.09 0.36
C TYR A 356 0.19 -14.32 -0.03
N VAL A 357 -0.34 -13.54 -0.97
CA VAL A 357 -1.72 -13.69 -1.47
C VAL A 357 -1.96 -15.09 -2.04
N ALA A 358 -1.04 -15.60 -2.87
CA ALA A 358 -1.16 -16.94 -3.44
C ALA A 358 -1.13 -18.03 -2.37
N VAL A 359 -0.14 -18.01 -1.46
CA VAL A 359 0.04 -19.05 -0.45
C VAL A 359 -1.11 -19.02 0.56
N SER A 360 -1.49 -17.85 1.06
CA SER A 360 -2.63 -17.73 1.98
C SER A 360 -3.95 -18.20 1.33
N ALA A 361 -4.18 -17.91 0.06
CA ALA A 361 -5.33 -18.40 -0.68
C ALA A 361 -5.32 -19.94 -0.87
N VAL A 362 -4.15 -20.54 -1.10
CA VAL A 362 -4.01 -22.00 -1.16
C VAL A 362 -4.30 -22.65 0.20
N LEU A 363 -3.78 -22.08 1.29
CA LEU A 363 -4.00 -22.60 2.64
C LEU A 363 -5.47 -22.52 3.05
N THR A 364 -6.13 -21.39 2.78
CA THR A 364 -7.57 -21.23 3.05
C THR A 364 -8.42 -22.17 2.18
N LEU A 365 -8.05 -22.39 0.91
CA LEU A 365 -8.69 -23.39 0.05
C LEU A 365 -8.51 -24.82 0.61
N ALA A 366 -7.31 -25.15 1.11
CA ALA A 366 -7.02 -26.45 1.71
C ALA A 366 -7.78 -26.68 3.02
N GLU A 367 -8.04 -25.63 3.78
CA GLU A 367 -8.86 -25.66 5.01
C GLU A 367 -10.36 -25.85 4.74
N GLY A 368 -10.76 -25.84 3.46
CA GLY A 368 -12.13 -26.11 3.05
C GLY A 368 -12.91 -24.85 2.67
N ALA A 369 -12.29 -23.66 2.70
CA ALA A 369 -12.92 -22.46 2.16
C ALA A 369 -13.23 -22.68 0.67
N ARG A 370 -14.44 -22.29 0.25
CA ARG A 370 -14.90 -22.38 -1.14
C ARG A 370 -15.42 -21.01 -1.56
N GLY A 371 -15.17 -20.66 -2.82
CA GLY A 371 -15.68 -19.43 -3.42
C GLY A 371 -14.75 -18.87 -4.47
N VAL A 372 -15.35 -18.15 -5.43
CA VAL A 372 -14.64 -17.45 -6.51
C VAL A 372 -13.49 -16.56 -5.99
N PRO A 373 -13.63 -15.79 -4.89
CA PRO A 373 -12.55 -14.92 -4.43
C PRO A 373 -11.28 -15.68 -4.01
N VAL A 374 -11.41 -16.86 -3.40
CA VAL A 374 -10.26 -17.65 -2.95
C VAL A 374 -9.51 -18.22 -4.15
N VAL A 375 -10.23 -18.80 -5.11
CA VAL A 375 -9.64 -19.33 -6.34
C VAL A 375 -8.98 -18.22 -7.16
N LEU A 376 -9.64 -17.07 -7.25
CA LEU A 376 -9.11 -15.90 -7.93
C LEU A 376 -7.84 -15.38 -7.25
N ALA A 377 -7.79 -15.34 -5.92
CA ALA A 377 -6.59 -14.95 -5.17
C ALA A 377 -5.39 -15.88 -5.45
N VAL A 378 -5.61 -17.20 -5.60
CA VAL A 378 -4.55 -18.12 -6.02
C VAL A 378 -4.06 -17.77 -7.42
N VAL A 379 -4.95 -17.70 -8.40
CA VAL A 379 -4.58 -17.46 -9.81
C VAL A 379 -3.89 -16.11 -9.97
N VAL A 380 -4.50 -15.05 -9.44
CA VAL A 380 -3.99 -13.70 -9.55
C VAL A 380 -2.69 -13.53 -8.77
N GLY A 381 -2.57 -14.09 -7.57
CA GLY A 381 -1.33 -14.04 -6.79
C GLY A 381 -0.15 -14.70 -7.54
N VAL A 382 -0.37 -15.87 -8.15
CA VAL A 382 0.66 -16.57 -8.94
C VAL A 382 1.03 -15.77 -10.19
N LEU A 383 0.04 -15.25 -10.93
CA LEU A 383 0.28 -14.43 -12.12
C LEU A 383 1.03 -13.14 -11.78
N ALA A 384 0.62 -12.44 -10.73
CA ALA A 384 1.28 -11.22 -10.27
C ALA A 384 2.73 -11.50 -9.84
N ALA A 385 2.98 -12.62 -9.14
CA ALA A 385 4.34 -13.03 -8.75
C ALA A 385 5.22 -13.33 -9.99
N ALA A 386 4.68 -14.04 -10.99
CA ALA A 386 5.40 -14.36 -12.23
C ALA A 386 5.75 -13.08 -13.01
N VAL A 387 4.79 -12.17 -13.19
CA VAL A 387 5.00 -10.89 -13.87
C VAL A 387 6.01 -10.04 -13.12
N ALA A 388 5.88 -9.91 -11.81
CA ALA A 388 6.81 -9.14 -10.99
C ALA A 388 8.22 -9.74 -11.06
N PHE A 389 8.37 -11.06 -11.06
CA PHE A 389 9.66 -11.74 -11.22
C PHE A 389 10.33 -11.43 -12.56
N VAL A 390 9.58 -11.50 -13.66
CA VAL A 390 10.11 -11.20 -15.01
C VAL A 390 10.51 -9.73 -15.11
N ALA A 391 9.64 -8.81 -14.67
CA ALA A 391 9.92 -7.38 -14.63
C ALA A 391 11.18 -7.07 -13.80
N ARG A 392 11.27 -7.67 -12.60
CA ARG A 392 12.39 -7.53 -11.67
C ARG A 392 13.69 -8.04 -12.28
N ARG A 393 13.68 -9.23 -12.89
CA ARG A 393 14.85 -9.84 -13.53
C ARG A 393 15.33 -9.05 -14.73
N SER A 394 14.40 -8.50 -15.52
CA SER A 394 14.70 -7.67 -16.68
C SER A 394 15.40 -6.36 -16.25
N LEU A 395 14.77 -5.62 -15.32
CA LEU A 395 15.29 -4.34 -14.84
C LEU A 395 16.61 -4.47 -14.09
N ALA A 396 16.81 -5.57 -13.35
CA ALA A 396 18.06 -5.83 -12.64
C ALA A 396 19.23 -6.21 -13.55
N ARG A 397 18.96 -6.75 -14.75
CA ARG A 397 19.99 -7.10 -15.73
C ARG A 397 20.45 -5.90 -16.53
N ASP A 398 19.50 -5.13 -17.06
CA ASP A 398 19.78 -3.92 -17.83
C ASP A 398 18.65 -2.91 -17.62
N ALA A 399 19.02 -1.74 -17.11
CA ALA A 399 18.06 -0.68 -16.79
C ALA A 399 17.41 -0.09 -18.05
N THR A 400 18.16 0.03 -19.16
CA THR A 400 17.70 0.68 -20.40
C THR A 400 16.73 -0.20 -21.17
N SER A 401 17.11 -1.45 -21.42
CA SER A 401 16.24 -2.41 -22.11
C SER A 401 15.12 -2.94 -21.20
N GLY A 402 15.36 -2.99 -19.89
CA GLY A 402 14.42 -3.54 -18.91
C GLY A 402 13.31 -2.58 -18.47
N ARG A 403 13.51 -1.26 -18.61
CA ARG A 403 12.51 -0.23 -18.24
C ARG A 403 11.10 -0.46 -18.82
N PRO A 404 10.90 -0.70 -20.13
CA PRO A 404 9.56 -0.90 -20.68
C PRO A 404 8.87 -2.15 -20.09
N LEU A 405 9.62 -3.24 -19.89
CA LEU A 405 9.10 -4.45 -19.26
C LEU A 405 8.76 -4.22 -17.78
N ALA A 406 9.53 -3.40 -17.07
CA ALA A 406 9.23 -3.05 -15.69
C ALA A 406 7.95 -2.21 -15.56
N LEU A 407 7.77 -1.21 -16.43
CA LEU A 407 6.56 -0.37 -16.45
C LEU A 407 5.33 -1.17 -16.90
N GLY A 408 5.45 -1.96 -17.96
CA GLY A 408 4.37 -2.86 -18.41
C GLY A 408 4.01 -3.91 -17.36
N GLY A 409 5.02 -4.53 -16.73
CA GLY A 409 4.83 -5.47 -15.64
C GLY A 409 4.17 -4.84 -14.41
N ALA A 410 4.57 -3.63 -14.01
CA ALA A 410 3.91 -2.89 -12.94
C ALA A 410 2.44 -2.59 -13.27
N GLY A 411 2.14 -2.21 -14.52
CA GLY A 411 0.76 -2.02 -14.99
C GLY A 411 -0.08 -3.30 -14.92
N VAL A 412 0.47 -4.44 -15.32
CA VAL A 412 -0.24 -5.74 -15.22
C VAL A 412 -0.45 -6.14 -13.75
N VAL A 413 0.56 -5.97 -12.89
CA VAL A 413 0.41 -6.22 -11.45
C VAL A 413 -0.67 -5.33 -10.83
N ALA A 414 -0.73 -4.04 -11.22
CA ALA A 414 -1.76 -3.12 -10.79
C ALA A 414 -3.16 -3.60 -11.19
N LEU A 415 -3.36 -3.96 -12.46
CA LEU A 415 -4.65 -4.47 -12.95
C LEU A 415 -5.09 -5.72 -12.20
N LEU A 416 -4.17 -6.66 -12.00
CA LEU A 416 -4.38 -7.88 -11.22
C LEU A 416 -4.76 -7.57 -9.75
N GLY A 417 -4.04 -6.64 -9.12
CA GLY A 417 -4.36 -6.18 -7.77
C GLY A 417 -5.74 -5.52 -7.68
N ILE A 418 -6.12 -4.70 -8.67
CA ILE A 418 -7.44 -4.06 -8.76
C ILE A 418 -8.54 -5.13 -8.88
N VAL A 419 -8.33 -6.17 -9.70
CA VAL A 419 -9.29 -7.28 -9.82
C VAL A 419 -9.53 -7.95 -8.46
N LEU A 420 -8.46 -8.22 -7.70
CA LEU A 420 -8.61 -8.76 -6.35
C LEU A 420 -9.30 -7.79 -5.40
N LEU A 421 -8.92 -6.51 -5.45
CA LEU A 421 -9.54 -5.47 -4.62
C LEU A 421 -11.05 -5.40 -4.88
N VAL A 422 -11.49 -5.35 -6.14
CA VAL A 422 -12.92 -5.29 -6.51
C VAL A 422 -13.68 -6.53 -6.05
N VAL A 423 -13.11 -7.72 -6.23
CA VAL A 423 -13.79 -8.98 -5.88
C VAL A 423 -13.85 -9.19 -4.35
N THR A 424 -12.89 -8.63 -3.60
CA THR A 424 -12.82 -8.76 -2.13
C THR A 424 -13.44 -7.58 -1.39
N SER A 425 -13.67 -6.44 -2.04
CA SER A 425 -14.15 -5.19 -1.42
C SER A 425 -15.49 -5.32 -0.71
N ASN A 426 -16.32 -6.32 -1.05
CA ASN A 426 -17.62 -6.53 -0.44
C ASN A 426 -17.58 -7.53 0.75
N ARG A 427 -16.40 -7.92 1.22
CA ARG A 427 -16.23 -8.81 2.38
C ARG A 427 -15.44 -8.11 3.48
N VAL A 428 -16.08 -7.89 4.62
CA VAL A 428 -15.39 -7.44 5.83
C VAL A 428 -14.60 -8.63 6.38
N VAL A 429 -13.29 -8.67 6.12
CA VAL A 429 -12.38 -9.67 6.70
C VAL A 429 -11.37 -8.93 7.57
N PHE A 430 -11.39 -9.20 8.88
CA PHE A 430 -10.37 -8.68 9.79
C PHE A 430 -8.99 -9.19 9.37
N GLY A 431 -8.05 -8.27 9.16
CA GLY A 431 -6.69 -8.61 8.75
C GLY A 431 -6.49 -8.91 7.26
N GLY A 432 -7.43 -8.57 6.37
CA GLY A 432 -7.28 -8.67 4.91
C GLY A 432 -7.53 -7.35 4.18
N GLY A 433 -6.91 -7.13 3.01
CA GLY A 433 -7.19 -5.99 2.12
C GLY A 433 -5.98 -5.11 1.78
N VAL A 434 -5.08 -4.87 2.74
CA VAL A 434 -3.90 -4.00 2.51
C VAL A 434 -2.97 -4.58 1.45
N GLU A 435 -2.79 -5.91 1.42
CA GLU A 435 -2.05 -6.61 0.37
C GLU A 435 -2.62 -6.37 -1.03
N HIS A 436 -3.94 -6.27 -1.17
CA HIS A 436 -4.60 -5.96 -2.44
C HIS A 436 -4.34 -4.51 -2.85
N VAL A 437 -4.39 -3.56 -1.91
CA VAL A 437 -4.05 -2.15 -2.16
C VAL A 437 -2.57 -1.98 -2.53
N LEU A 438 -1.68 -2.73 -1.88
CA LEU A 438 -0.25 -2.76 -2.20
C LEU A 438 0.01 -3.25 -3.63
N LEU A 439 -0.70 -4.29 -4.09
CA LEU A 439 -0.59 -4.80 -5.46
C LEU A 439 -1.31 -3.92 -6.48
N ALA A 440 -2.46 -3.35 -6.14
CA ALA A 440 -3.29 -2.55 -7.03
C ALA A 440 -2.64 -1.20 -7.34
N PHE A 441 -2.15 -0.52 -6.31
CA PHE A 441 -1.70 0.86 -6.41
C PHE A 441 -0.31 1.07 -5.82
N GLY A 442 -0.09 0.60 -4.59
CA GLY A 442 1.10 0.97 -3.81
C GLY A 442 2.43 0.70 -4.51
N LEU A 443 2.76 -0.58 -4.69
CA LEU A 443 4.04 -1.00 -5.25
C LEU A 443 4.19 -0.69 -6.74
N PRO A 444 3.14 -0.85 -7.60
CA PRO A 444 3.22 -0.39 -8.98
C PRO A 444 3.52 1.11 -9.09
N LEU A 445 2.86 1.97 -8.31
CA LEU A 445 3.12 3.41 -8.33
C LEU A 445 4.53 3.74 -7.85
N LEU A 446 5.09 2.98 -6.90
CA LEU A 446 6.48 3.15 -6.48
C LEU A 446 7.47 2.81 -7.60
N VAL A 447 7.20 1.74 -8.37
CA VAL A 447 8.01 1.38 -9.56
C VAL A 447 7.92 2.46 -10.62
N VAL A 448 6.70 2.88 -10.98
CA VAL A 448 6.47 3.93 -11.98
C VAL A 448 7.13 5.23 -11.54
N GLY A 449 6.93 5.63 -10.28
CA GLY A 449 7.51 6.84 -9.69
C GLY A 449 9.03 6.83 -9.76
N ALA A 450 9.68 5.76 -9.29
CA ALA A 450 11.13 5.63 -9.30
C ALA A 450 11.75 5.68 -10.72
N LEU A 451 11.02 5.20 -11.75
CA LEU A 451 11.50 5.15 -13.14
C LEU A 451 11.09 6.36 -14.00
N THR A 452 10.28 7.29 -13.47
CA THR A 452 9.71 8.38 -14.28
C THR A 452 9.77 9.77 -13.63
N VAL A 453 9.78 9.87 -12.31
CA VAL A 453 9.71 11.17 -11.59
C VAL A 453 11.09 11.83 -11.41
N PRO A 454 12.15 11.13 -10.96
CA PRO A 454 13.44 11.76 -10.70
C PRO A 454 14.05 12.41 -11.94
N ARG A 455 14.61 13.61 -11.78
CA ARG A 455 15.15 14.40 -12.90
C ARG A 455 16.33 13.69 -13.56
N GLU A 456 17.17 13.07 -12.76
CA GLU A 456 18.36 12.34 -13.15
C GLU A 456 17.99 11.12 -14.01
N VAL A 457 16.94 10.40 -13.60
CA VAL A 457 16.42 9.24 -14.31
C VAL A 457 15.79 9.65 -15.65
N ARG A 458 15.03 10.76 -15.67
CA ARG A 458 14.45 11.29 -16.91
C ARG A 458 15.53 11.72 -17.90
N ALA A 459 16.57 12.40 -17.43
CA ALA A 459 17.70 12.80 -18.28
C ALA A 459 18.44 11.58 -18.83
N TYR A 460 18.82 10.64 -17.96
CA TYR A 460 19.54 9.42 -18.35
C TYR A 460 18.81 8.62 -19.44
N PHE A 461 17.52 8.36 -19.28
CA PHE A 461 16.76 7.59 -20.28
C PHE A 461 16.39 8.39 -21.53
N ALA A 462 16.43 9.73 -21.48
CA ALA A 462 16.29 10.55 -22.68
C ALA A 462 17.53 10.43 -23.56
N GLU A 463 18.72 10.42 -22.94
CA GLU A 463 20.00 10.25 -23.62
C GLU A 463 20.23 8.82 -24.12
N HIS A 464 19.81 7.82 -23.34
CA HIS A 464 20.01 6.39 -23.64
C HIS A 464 18.76 5.73 -24.22
N ARG A 465 17.92 6.51 -24.93
CA ARG A 465 16.75 5.94 -25.60
C ARG A 465 17.26 4.91 -26.61
N PRO A 466 16.82 3.64 -26.54
CA PRO A 466 17.25 2.65 -27.51
C PRO A 466 16.89 3.15 -28.90
N VAL A 467 17.90 3.32 -29.76
CA VAL A 467 17.67 3.50 -31.20
C VAL A 467 16.80 2.33 -31.62
N PRO A 468 15.63 2.54 -32.25
CA PRO A 468 14.81 1.43 -32.69
C PRO A 468 15.68 0.51 -33.53
N ALA A 469 15.96 -0.68 -33.00
CA ALA A 469 16.67 -1.70 -33.75
C ALA A 469 15.93 -1.91 -35.06
N ALA A 470 16.60 -2.25 -36.15
CA ALA A 470 15.93 -2.61 -37.40
C ALA A 470 14.81 -3.67 -37.19
N ALA A 471 14.91 -4.47 -36.12
CA ALA A 471 13.88 -5.38 -35.62
C ALA A 471 12.58 -4.71 -35.12
N ALA A 472 12.62 -3.47 -34.62
CA ALA A 472 11.41 -2.67 -34.36
C ALA A 472 10.73 -2.25 -35.68
N GLY A 473 11.51 -2.10 -36.75
CA GLY A 473 10.98 -2.00 -38.12
C GLY A 473 10.32 -3.29 -38.58
N GLU A 474 10.86 -4.47 -38.27
CA GLU A 474 10.22 -5.77 -38.56
C GLU A 474 8.98 -6.04 -37.68
N ALA A 475 9.02 -5.71 -36.39
CA ALA A 475 7.87 -5.83 -35.49
C ALA A 475 6.75 -4.82 -35.82
N ALA A 476 7.10 -3.61 -36.26
CA ALA A 476 6.14 -2.65 -36.81
C ALA A 476 5.59 -3.14 -38.16
N ARG A 477 6.43 -3.75 -39.01
CA ARG A 477 6.01 -4.41 -40.27
C ARG A 477 5.12 -5.63 -40.04
N ALA A 478 5.20 -6.29 -38.89
CA ALA A 478 4.33 -7.42 -38.55
C ALA A 478 2.87 -6.99 -38.29
N TYR A 479 2.64 -5.72 -37.93
CA TYR A 479 1.30 -5.13 -37.75
C TYR A 479 0.87 -4.22 -38.91
N VAL A 480 1.74 -4.02 -39.90
CA VAL A 480 1.41 -3.30 -41.14
C VAL A 480 1.20 -4.34 -42.24
N TRP A 481 -0.05 -4.46 -42.70
CA TRP A 481 -0.37 -5.35 -43.80
C TRP A 481 0.52 -5.02 -45.02
N GLN A 482 1.25 -6.03 -45.49
CA GLN A 482 2.05 -5.95 -46.71
C GLN A 482 1.52 -6.96 -47.73
N PRO A 483 1.49 -6.60 -49.02
CA PRO A 483 1.10 -7.53 -50.07
C PRO A 483 2.08 -8.71 -50.12
N PRO A 484 1.59 -9.95 -50.35
CA PRO A 484 2.43 -11.13 -50.37
C PRO A 484 3.52 -11.02 -51.45
N VAL A 485 4.76 -11.29 -51.06
CA VAL A 485 5.92 -11.29 -51.97
C VAL A 485 5.68 -12.33 -53.08
N PRO A 486 5.80 -11.98 -54.37
CA PRO A 486 5.67 -12.93 -55.46
C PRO A 486 6.66 -14.08 -55.29
N LYS A 487 6.14 -15.31 -55.28
CA LYS A 487 6.95 -16.53 -55.12
C LYS A 487 7.98 -16.59 -56.26
N PRO A 488 9.29 -16.72 -55.99
CA PRO A 488 10.28 -16.79 -57.07
C PRO A 488 9.97 -18.00 -57.96
N VAL A 489 9.95 -17.77 -59.27
CA VAL A 489 9.75 -18.81 -60.27
C VAL A 489 10.86 -19.85 -60.10
N ARG A 490 10.48 -21.07 -59.75
CA ARG A 490 11.40 -22.20 -59.62
C ARG A 490 12.10 -22.39 -60.98
N PRO A 491 13.45 -22.43 -61.05
CA PRO A 491 14.14 -22.73 -62.29
C PRO A 491 13.70 -24.10 -62.81
N ALA A 492 13.44 -24.20 -64.12
CA ALA A 492 13.08 -25.46 -64.76
C ALA A 492 14.20 -26.50 -64.53
N PRO A 493 13.87 -27.78 -64.23
CA PRO A 493 14.88 -28.83 -64.08
C PRO A 493 15.69 -28.97 -65.38
N ALA A 494 17.02 -29.00 -65.25
CA ALA A 494 17.91 -29.34 -66.36
C ALA A 494 17.62 -30.78 -66.83
N ALA A 495 17.57 -30.96 -68.15
CA ALA A 495 17.36 -32.27 -68.77
C ALA A 495 18.50 -33.25 -68.39
N PRO A 496 18.21 -34.54 -68.17
CA PRO A 496 19.20 -35.50 -67.75
C PRO A 496 20.20 -35.80 -68.89
N SER A 497 21.49 -35.56 -68.63
CA SER A 497 22.61 -36.07 -69.42
C SER A 497 22.67 -37.60 -69.28
N GLY A 498 22.62 -38.30 -70.43
CA GLY A 498 22.72 -39.76 -70.51
C GLY A 498 24.09 -40.31 -70.09
N PRO A 499 24.20 -41.60 -69.76
CA PRO A 499 25.41 -42.20 -69.20
C PRO A 499 26.42 -42.63 -70.28
N GLU A 500 27.70 -42.32 -70.04
CA GLU A 500 28.84 -42.84 -70.81
C GLU A 500 29.34 -44.16 -70.20
N ALA A 501 29.78 -45.08 -71.07
CA ALA A 501 29.82 -46.52 -70.84
C ALA A 501 31.01 -47.04 -70.01
N ALA A 502 30.76 -48.11 -69.23
CA ALA A 502 31.77 -49.12 -68.89
C ALA A 502 31.10 -50.51 -68.78
N GLN A 503 31.58 -51.47 -69.58
CA GLN A 503 31.11 -52.87 -69.68
C GLN A 503 31.49 -53.70 -68.44
N PRO A 504 30.67 -54.71 -68.07
CA PRO A 504 31.15 -56.10 -68.03
C PRO A 504 30.11 -57.12 -68.60
N PRO A 505 30.50 -58.40 -68.80
CA PRO A 505 29.96 -59.22 -69.90
C PRO A 505 28.77 -60.15 -69.56
N ALA A 506 28.03 -60.45 -70.64
CA ALA A 506 27.30 -61.67 -71.00
C ALA A 506 26.23 -62.30 -70.08
N GLY A 507 25.06 -62.56 -70.69
CA GLY A 507 24.03 -63.52 -70.25
C GLY A 507 22.72 -62.83 -69.83
N SER A 508 21.73 -62.71 -70.71
CA SER A 508 20.64 -63.69 -70.97
C SER A 508 19.29 -63.11 -70.55
N TYR A 509 18.52 -62.65 -71.54
CA TYR A 509 17.08 -62.35 -71.54
C TYR A 509 16.26 -63.65 -71.36
N PRO A 510 14.96 -63.66 -70.91
CA PRO A 510 13.87 -62.94 -71.59
C PRO A 510 12.69 -62.40 -70.71
N VAL A 511 12.11 -61.26 -71.12
CA VAL A 511 10.73 -61.03 -71.63
C VAL A 511 9.59 -61.10 -70.61
N THR A 512 8.82 -60.00 -70.50
CA THR A 512 7.34 -59.98 -70.67
C THR A 512 6.78 -58.55 -70.77
N PRO A 513 5.65 -58.32 -71.49
CA PRO A 513 5.29 -57.01 -72.04
C PRO A 513 3.99 -56.39 -71.51
N HIS A 514 3.97 -55.05 -71.51
CA HIS A 514 2.94 -54.08 -71.96
C HIS A 514 1.43 -54.27 -71.70
N GLY A 515 0.82 -53.15 -71.28
CA GLY A 515 -0.59 -52.75 -71.46
C GLY A 515 -1.29 -52.49 -70.11
N GLY A 516 -2.02 -51.41 -69.85
CA GLY A 516 -2.51 -50.28 -70.62
C GLY A 516 -3.73 -49.69 -69.89
N ALA A 517 -3.87 -48.36 -69.91
CA ALA A 517 -5.13 -47.59 -69.90
C ALA A 517 -6.08 -47.52 -68.65
N VAL A 518 -6.27 -46.27 -68.20
CA VAL A 518 -7.57 -45.54 -68.04
C VAL A 518 -8.37 -45.66 -66.71
N HIS A 519 -8.59 -44.50 -66.07
CA HIS A 519 -9.53 -44.17 -64.98
C HIS A 519 -11.02 -44.15 -65.45
N PRO A 520 -12.08 -43.83 -64.66
CA PRO A 520 -12.27 -43.72 -63.19
C PRO A 520 -13.57 -44.45 -62.70
N GLY A 521 -13.91 -44.41 -61.40
CA GLY A 521 -15.31 -44.61 -60.99
C GLY A 521 -15.58 -45.13 -59.57
N ALA A 522 -15.94 -44.18 -58.68
CA ALA A 522 -16.96 -44.20 -57.62
C ALA A 522 -17.38 -45.48 -56.86
N ALA A 523 -17.54 -45.26 -55.54
CA ALA A 523 -18.67 -45.66 -54.67
C ALA A 523 -18.46 -46.78 -53.62
N GLN A 524 -18.60 -46.34 -52.36
CA GLN A 524 -19.33 -46.94 -51.23
C GLN A 524 -18.83 -48.24 -50.58
N THR A 525 -18.52 -48.17 -49.28
CA THR A 525 -19.24 -48.80 -48.12
C THR A 525 -18.26 -48.96 -46.94
N GLY A 526 -18.67 -48.58 -45.72
CA GLY A 526 -17.93 -48.89 -44.48
C GLY A 526 -18.35 -50.25 -43.90
N PRO A 527 -18.22 -50.50 -42.58
CA PRO A 527 -17.14 -50.18 -41.63
C PRO A 527 -16.61 -51.47 -40.92
N VAL A 528 -15.87 -51.28 -39.82
CA VAL A 528 -15.59 -52.20 -38.68
C VAL A 528 -14.43 -53.21 -38.83
N ALA A 529 -13.36 -53.05 -38.03
CA ALA A 529 -13.10 -53.86 -36.82
C ALA A 529 -11.67 -53.65 -36.27
N ALA A 530 -11.58 -53.80 -34.96
CA ALA A 530 -10.49 -53.41 -34.06
C ALA A 530 -9.35 -54.42 -33.97
N GLN A 531 -8.14 -53.94 -33.64
CA GLN A 531 -7.22 -54.60 -32.71
C GLN A 531 -6.11 -53.66 -32.21
N GLN A 532 -6.17 -53.35 -30.92
CA GLN A 532 -5.04 -53.02 -30.03
C GLN A 532 -4.26 -54.32 -29.70
N PRO A 533 -3.12 -54.34 -28.96
CA PRO A 533 -2.44 -53.27 -28.19
C PRO A 533 -0.89 -53.27 -28.36
N GLY A 534 -0.18 -52.41 -27.61
CA GLY A 534 1.14 -52.81 -27.10
C GLY A 534 2.26 -51.76 -27.09
N GLN A 535 2.24 -50.92 -26.07
CA GLN A 535 3.35 -50.39 -25.27
C GLN A 535 4.78 -50.33 -25.87
N GLY A 536 5.36 -49.13 -25.91
CA GLY A 536 6.77 -48.92 -26.21
C GLY A 536 7.28 -47.50 -25.96
N ARG A 537 7.42 -47.15 -24.67
CA ARG A 537 8.31 -46.12 -24.08
C ARG A 537 9.35 -45.47 -25.02
N TRP A 538 9.22 -44.17 -25.32
CA TRP A 538 10.36 -43.31 -25.75
C TRP A 538 10.13 -41.81 -25.48
N ALA A 539 11.17 -41.17 -24.94
CA ALA A 539 11.58 -39.79 -25.20
C ALA A 539 13.14 -39.82 -25.27
N PRO A 540 13.86 -38.88 -25.92
CA PRO A 540 13.43 -37.57 -26.43
C PRO A 540 13.98 -37.20 -27.84
N ALA A 541 13.59 -36.00 -28.30
CA ALA A 541 14.25 -35.10 -29.26
C ALA A 541 13.98 -35.24 -30.76
N GLY A 542 13.43 -34.15 -31.34
CA GLY A 542 13.76 -33.67 -32.69
C GLY A 542 12.60 -33.52 -33.68
N GLY A 543 12.26 -32.27 -34.02
CA GLY A 543 11.85 -31.89 -35.39
C GLY A 543 10.35 -31.82 -35.72
N ASP A 544 9.88 -30.59 -35.89
CA ASP A 544 8.88 -30.09 -36.85
C ASP A 544 7.87 -31.06 -37.52
N ALA A 545 6.59 -30.92 -37.15
CA ALA A 545 5.48 -30.99 -38.09
C ALA A 545 4.22 -30.33 -37.50
N THR A 546 3.78 -29.26 -38.14
CA THR A 546 2.52 -28.55 -37.89
C THR A 546 1.36 -29.37 -38.44
N GLU A 547 0.52 -29.92 -37.57
CA GLU A 547 -0.75 -30.54 -37.96
C GLU A 547 -1.83 -29.45 -38.02
N VAL A 548 -2.45 -29.35 -39.21
CA VAL A 548 -3.52 -28.40 -39.53
C VAL A 548 -4.85 -28.99 -39.04
N LEU A 549 -5.43 -28.39 -38.00
CA LEU A 549 -6.82 -28.63 -37.60
C LEU A 549 -7.76 -27.73 -38.44
N PRO A 550 -8.91 -28.24 -38.92
CA PRO A 550 -9.88 -27.41 -39.65
C PRO A 550 -10.62 -26.47 -38.70
N VAL A 551 -10.56 -25.16 -39.00
CA VAL A 551 -11.34 -24.11 -38.34
C VAL A 551 -12.80 -24.23 -38.79
N GLN A 552 -13.69 -24.38 -37.82
CA GLN A 552 -15.14 -24.30 -38.00
C GLN A 552 -15.54 -22.83 -38.22
N GLN A 553 -16.19 -22.53 -39.34
CA GLN A 553 -16.70 -21.19 -39.65
C GLN A 553 -17.87 -20.85 -38.71
N VAL A 554 -17.73 -19.75 -37.98
CA VAL A 554 -18.82 -19.10 -37.25
C VAL A 554 -19.22 -17.86 -38.04
N GLU A 555 -20.48 -17.82 -38.48
CA GLU A 555 -21.13 -16.74 -39.19
C GLU A 555 -21.21 -15.48 -38.31
N PRO A 556 -20.72 -14.30 -38.74
CA PRO A 556 -20.90 -13.07 -37.97
C PRO A 556 -22.28 -12.45 -38.25
N GLU A 557 -23.07 -12.27 -37.18
CA GLU A 557 -24.27 -11.44 -37.22
C GLU A 557 -23.97 -9.99 -37.61
N ARG A 558 -24.82 -9.48 -38.49
CA ARG A 558 -24.75 -8.21 -39.19
C ARG A 558 -25.22 -7.08 -38.28
N SER A 559 -24.32 -6.36 -37.62
CA SER A 559 -24.63 -5.05 -37.03
C SER A 559 -24.37 -3.96 -38.08
N GLY A 560 -25.46 -3.39 -38.60
CA GLY A 560 -25.40 -2.38 -39.65
C GLY A 560 -25.18 -0.99 -39.09
N TYR A 561 -24.11 -0.33 -39.53
CA TYR A 561 -24.08 1.09 -39.90
C TYR A 561 -22.97 1.29 -40.92
N ALA A 562 -23.34 1.36 -42.19
CA ALA A 562 -22.43 1.73 -43.28
C ALA A 562 -22.32 3.25 -43.32
N ALA A 563 -21.09 3.77 -43.24
CA ALA A 563 -20.78 5.16 -43.53
C ALA A 563 -20.96 5.44 -45.02
N ARG A 564 -21.74 6.48 -45.37
CA ARG A 564 -21.79 7.04 -46.74
C ARG A 564 -20.65 8.06 -46.91
N PRO A 565 -19.91 8.05 -48.02
CA PRO A 565 -18.93 9.10 -48.34
C PRO A 565 -19.60 10.32 -48.97
N GLY A 566 -19.17 11.52 -48.57
CA GLY A 566 -19.37 12.79 -49.29
C GLY A 566 -20.25 13.82 -48.57
N LEU A 567 -19.62 14.80 -47.92
CA LEU A 567 -20.14 16.16 -47.66
C LEU A 567 -18.97 17.05 -47.17
N ASP A 568 -18.82 18.21 -47.81
CA ASP A 568 -17.79 19.23 -47.56
C ASP A 568 -17.94 19.92 -46.19
N PRO A 569 -16.85 20.47 -45.61
CA PRO A 569 -16.86 21.12 -44.31
C PRO A 569 -17.01 22.63 -44.47
N ASP A 570 -18.23 23.16 -44.35
CA ASP A 570 -18.44 24.53 -43.88
C ASP A 570 -19.90 24.71 -43.45
N GLN A 571 -20.09 25.33 -42.28
CA GLN A 571 -21.33 25.62 -41.54
C GLN A 571 -21.81 24.55 -40.54
N GLY A 572 -21.48 24.77 -39.26
CA GLY A 572 -21.93 23.96 -38.11
C GLY A 572 -23.37 24.27 -37.66
N PRO A 573 -23.85 23.57 -36.61
CA PRO A 573 -23.85 24.23 -35.30
C PRO A 573 -23.49 23.35 -34.09
N SER A 574 -23.00 24.07 -33.08
CA SER A 574 -22.77 23.79 -31.66
C SER A 574 -23.35 22.53 -30.99
N THR A 575 -22.42 21.87 -30.30
CA THR A 575 -22.50 21.20 -28.98
C THR A 575 -23.87 21.16 -28.29
N ALA A 576 -24.45 19.96 -28.18
CA ALA A 576 -25.51 19.66 -27.22
C ALA A 576 -24.89 19.34 -25.85
N VAL A 577 -24.98 20.32 -24.95
CA VAL A 577 -24.70 20.25 -23.52
C VAL A 577 -25.95 19.70 -22.81
N MET A 578 -25.80 18.75 -21.88
CA MET A 578 -26.88 18.40 -20.94
C MET A 578 -26.89 19.38 -19.74
N PRO A 579 -28.06 19.77 -19.21
CA PRO A 579 -28.17 20.88 -18.27
C PRO A 579 -27.84 20.53 -16.82
N ALA A 580 -27.26 21.51 -16.13
CA ALA A 580 -27.10 21.57 -14.68
C ALA A 580 -28.40 22.03 -14.00
N TYR A 581 -28.67 21.53 -12.80
CA TYR A 581 -29.69 22.09 -11.91
C TYR A 581 -29.00 22.76 -10.72
N GLN A 582 -29.27 24.05 -10.51
CA GLN A 582 -28.93 24.75 -9.27
C GLN A 582 -30.00 25.78 -8.87
N GLU A 583 -30.50 25.57 -7.64
CA GLU A 583 -31.06 26.45 -6.60
C GLU A 583 -32.10 27.55 -6.88
N GLY A 584 -33.11 27.60 -6.00
CA GLY A 584 -33.95 28.76 -5.73
C GLY A 584 -34.19 28.95 -4.22
N GLN A 585 -33.67 30.04 -3.66
CA GLN A 585 -34.02 30.58 -2.33
C GLN A 585 -35.47 31.06 -2.26
N PRO A 586 -36.03 31.23 -1.04
CA PRO A 586 -36.75 32.47 -0.76
C PRO A 586 -36.50 33.06 0.65
N GLY A 587 -36.59 34.40 0.73
CA GLY A 587 -36.44 35.20 1.94
C GLY A 587 -37.75 35.68 2.60
N THR A 588 -37.61 35.99 3.89
CA THR A 588 -38.26 37.02 4.76
C THR A 588 -39.77 37.31 4.77
N GLY A 589 -40.40 36.99 5.93
CA GLY A 589 -41.45 37.75 6.66
C GLY A 589 -42.91 37.28 6.52
N PRO A 590 -43.86 37.55 7.46
CA PRO A 590 -43.77 38.19 8.79
C PRO A 590 -44.29 37.32 9.98
N GLN A 591 -44.05 37.82 11.19
CA GLN A 591 -44.35 37.26 12.52
C GLN A 591 -45.79 37.53 13.00
N PRO A 592 -46.36 36.68 13.88
CA PRO A 592 -47.23 37.17 14.96
C PRO A 592 -46.78 36.71 16.38
N THR A 593 -47.31 37.43 17.36
CA THR A 593 -46.84 37.71 18.74
C THR A 593 -47.49 36.88 19.88
N ALA A 594 -46.71 36.67 20.97
CA ALA A 594 -47.01 36.71 22.44
C ALA A 594 -48.15 35.83 23.07
N GLN A 595 -47.86 34.81 23.93
CA GLN A 595 -47.75 34.74 25.43
C GLN A 595 -49.06 34.26 26.16
N PRO A 596 -49.10 33.82 27.46
CA PRO A 596 -48.06 33.48 28.47
C PRO A 596 -48.31 32.23 29.41
N GLY A 597 -47.22 31.68 30.00
CA GLY A 597 -47.04 31.26 31.42
C GLY A 597 -47.82 30.10 32.10
N ALA A 598 -47.11 29.15 32.74
CA ALA A 598 -47.21 28.83 34.19
C ALA A 598 -46.37 27.62 34.66
N ALA A 599 -45.59 27.87 35.74
CA ALA A 599 -45.22 27.02 36.88
C ALA A 599 -44.31 25.76 36.75
N SER A 600 -43.12 25.89 37.34
CA SER A 600 -42.36 24.80 37.99
C SER A 600 -42.99 24.43 39.36
N PRO A 601 -42.62 23.29 39.98
CA PRO A 601 -41.46 23.34 40.87
C PRO A 601 -40.53 22.11 40.81
N ALA A 602 -39.29 22.36 41.27
CA ALA A 602 -38.20 21.41 41.44
C ALA A 602 -38.43 20.40 42.58
N GLN A 603 -37.82 19.22 42.49
CA GLN A 603 -37.40 18.42 43.65
C GLN A 603 -36.35 17.34 43.30
N GLY A 604 -35.21 17.38 43.99
CA GLY A 604 -34.54 16.20 44.58
C GLY A 604 -33.57 15.38 43.73
N TYR A 605 -32.28 15.70 43.83
CA TYR A 605 -31.20 14.71 43.65
C TYR A 605 -30.96 13.98 44.97
N GLN A 606 -31.14 12.64 45.00
CA GLN A 606 -30.52 11.73 45.97
C GLN A 606 -30.22 10.38 45.29
N GLY A 607 -29.03 9.85 45.57
CA GLY A 607 -28.43 8.71 44.89
C GLY A 607 -28.76 7.34 45.46
N TYR A 608 -28.23 6.32 44.79
CA TYR A 608 -28.12 4.92 45.20
C TYR A 608 -26.82 4.38 44.54
N GLY A 609 -25.94 3.59 45.17
CA GLY A 609 -26.16 2.65 46.25
C GLY A 609 -26.06 1.22 45.69
N GLN A 610 -24.92 0.57 45.91
CA GLN A 610 -24.59 -0.83 45.61
C GLN A 610 -25.65 -1.84 46.12
N GLN A 611 -25.90 -2.90 45.34
CA GLN A 611 -26.36 -4.27 45.68
C GLN A 611 -26.61 -4.99 44.35
N GLY A 612 -26.24 -6.23 44.04
CA GLY A 612 -25.83 -7.41 44.79
C GLY A 612 -26.38 -8.61 44.00
N TYR A 613 -25.53 -9.38 43.32
CA TYR A 613 -25.93 -10.50 42.45
C TYR A 613 -26.29 -11.75 43.28
N PRO A 614 -27.40 -12.46 42.98
CA PRO A 614 -27.52 -13.86 43.35
C PRO A 614 -27.23 -14.78 42.15
N GLN A 615 -26.30 -15.71 42.40
CA GLN A 615 -26.06 -16.96 41.68
C GLN A 615 -27.20 -17.96 41.88
N GLN A 616 -27.55 -18.73 40.85
CA GLN A 616 -28.11 -20.11 40.83
C GLN A 616 -28.57 -20.42 39.39
N GLY A 617 -28.34 -21.55 38.73
CA GLY A 617 -27.68 -22.81 39.01
C GLY A 617 -27.98 -23.72 37.80
N TYR A 618 -26.97 -24.26 37.12
CA TYR A 618 -27.17 -25.12 35.94
C TYR A 618 -27.53 -26.55 36.38
N GLN A 619 -28.73 -27.01 36.01
CA GLN A 619 -29.07 -28.44 36.02
C GLN A 619 -28.96 -28.99 34.59
N GLN A 620 -28.10 -30.00 34.43
CA GLN A 620 -27.93 -30.82 33.23
C GLN A 620 -28.96 -31.96 33.23
N GLN A 621 -29.49 -32.33 32.05
CA GLN A 621 -29.93 -33.71 31.68
C GLN A 621 -30.58 -33.71 30.27
N PRO A 622 -30.67 -34.84 29.53
CA PRO A 622 -29.56 -35.60 28.94
C PRO A 622 -29.76 -35.90 27.43
N GLN A 623 -28.67 -36.30 26.75
CA GLN A 623 -28.67 -36.85 25.39
C GLN A 623 -29.49 -38.15 25.30
N GLN A 624 -30.39 -38.24 24.30
CA GLN A 624 -30.93 -39.51 23.80
C GLN A 624 -30.76 -39.59 22.28
N GLY A 625 -30.24 -40.72 21.82
CA GLY A 625 -29.77 -40.98 20.47
C GLY A 625 -30.87 -41.30 19.45
N TYR A 626 -30.52 -41.16 18.17
CA TYR A 626 -31.38 -41.50 17.05
C TYR A 626 -30.79 -42.66 16.25
N GLY A 627 -31.54 -43.77 16.23
CA GLY A 627 -31.46 -44.83 15.23
C GLY A 627 -32.45 -44.57 14.09
N ALA A 628 -32.13 -45.12 12.91
CA ALA A 628 -32.75 -44.89 11.61
C ALA A 628 -34.18 -45.45 11.44
N GLY A 629 -34.93 -44.92 10.46
CA GLY A 629 -36.13 -45.56 9.91
C GLY A 629 -36.99 -44.66 9.02
N TYR A 630 -37.29 -45.12 7.80
CA TYR A 630 -37.93 -44.42 6.69
C TYR A 630 -39.46 -44.25 6.81
N GLY A 631 -40.00 -43.18 6.19
CA GLY A 631 -41.27 -43.26 5.44
C GLY A 631 -42.41 -42.28 5.79
N GLN A 632 -42.83 -41.54 4.75
CA GLN A 632 -44.19 -41.08 4.43
C GLN A 632 -44.59 -39.59 4.59
N GLN A 633 -45.33 -39.16 3.56
CA GLN A 633 -45.88 -37.86 3.16
C GLN A 633 -46.70 -37.09 4.24
N PRO A 634 -46.85 -35.76 4.08
CA PRO A 634 -47.46 -34.88 5.08
C PRO A 634 -48.99 -34.84 4.96
N ALA A 635 -49.68 -35.01 6.09
CA ALA A 635 -51.09 -34.67 6.28
C ALA A 635 -51.20 -33.46 7.22
N ALA A 636 -52.06 -32.52 6.85
CA ALA A 636 -52.32 -31.26 7.54
C ALA A 636 -52.78 -31.46 8.99
N GLN A 637 -52.20 -30.68 9.91
CA GLN A 637 -52.70 -30.50 11.28
C GLN A 637 -52.58 -29.03 11.72
N PRO A 638 -53.48 -28.57 12.61
CA PRO A 638 -53.93 -27.18 12.74
C PRO A 638 -52.94 -26.26 13.50
N GLN A 639 -53.03 -24.97 13.17
CA GLN A 639 -52.25 -23.88 13.77
C GLN A 639 -52.35 -23.87 15.30
N GLN A 640 -51.23 -24.08 15.98
CA GLN A 640 -51.08 -23.81 17.40
C GLN A 640 -50.94 -22.30 17.63
N SER A 641 -51.91 -21.74 18.34
CA SER A 641 -51.92 -20.36 18.84
C SER A 641 -50.74 -20.14 19.79
N TYR A 642 -49.79 -19.30 19.40
CA TYR A 642 -48.74 -18.81 20.28
C TYR A 642 -49.27 -17.58 21.04
N SER A 643 -49.39 -17.69 22.36
CA SER A 643 -49.57 -16.54 23.26
C SER A 643 -48.21 -15.84 23.43
N PRO A 644 -48.08 -14.52 23.18
CA PRO A 644 -46.81 -13.83 23.33
C PRO A 644 -46.48 -13.55 24.81
N PRO A 645 -45.20 -13.64 25.22
CA PRO A 645 -44.72 -13.21 26.53
C PRO A 645 -44.76 -11.67 26.69
N ALA A 646 -44.76 -11.22 27.94
CA ALA A 646 -44.96 -9.82 28.37
C ALA A 646 -43.99 -8.80 27.74
N GLN A 647 -44.53 -7.63 27.40
CA GLN A 647 -43.92 -6.55 26.63
C GLN A 647 -42.87 -5.74 27.43
N VAL A 648 -41.72 -5.51 26.81
CA VAL A 648 -40.68 -4.53 27.19
C VAL A 648 -41.07 -3.17 26.58
N PRO A 649 -40.83 -2.00 27.20
CA PRO A 649 -41.25 -0.71 26.63
C PRO A 649 -40.44 -0.40 25.37
N GLY A 650 -41.04 -0.58 24.19
CA GLY A 650 -40.45 -0.40 22.87
C GLY A 650 -41.52 -0.54 21.78
N PHE A 651 -41.19 -0.19 20.53
CA PHE A 651 -42.08 -0.24 19.37
C PHE A 651 -42.94 -1.52 19.35
N THR A 652 -44.21 -1.40 18.98
CA THR A 652 -45.15 -2.53 19.04
C THR A 652 -45.43 -3.12 17.66
N ALA A 653 -45.82 -4.39 17.60
CA ALA A 653 -46.26 -5.03 16.36
C ALA A 653 -47.48 -4.34 15.74
N ALA A 654 -48.38 -3.80 16.56
CA ALA A 654 -49.54 -3.03 16.09
C ALA A 654 -49.09 -1.74 15.38
N GLN A 655 -48.12 -1.02 15.94
CA GLN A 655 -47.54 0.17 15.34
C GLN A 655 -46.78 -0.14 14.03
N ALA A 656 -46.09 -1.28 13.98
CA ALA A 656 -45.40 -1.73 12.77
C ALA A 656 -46.36 -2.08 11.62
N LEU A 657 -47.58 -2.55 11.92
CA LEU A 657 -48.60 -2.91 10.93
C LEU A 657 -49.55 -1.77 10.55
N ASP A 658 -49.57 -0.68 11.32
CA ASP A 658 -50.51 0.41 11.13
C ASP A 658 -50.20 1.20 9.83
N PRO A 659 -51.14 1.28 8.87
CA PRO A 659 -50.98 2.04 7.62
C PRO A 659 -50.74 3.54 7.85
N SER A 660 -51.11 4.07 9.01
CA SER A 660 -50.95 5.49 9.36
C SER A 660 -49.61 5.82 10.02
N THR A 661 -48.77 4.82 10.29
CA THR A 661 -47.44 5.03 10.86
C THR A 661 -46.55 5.83 9.89
N PRO A 662 -45.93 6.95 10.34
CA PRO A 662 -45.04 7.75 9.50
C PRO A 662 -43.89 6.92 8.93
N LEU A 663 -43.46 7.23 7.70
CA LEU A 663 -42.46 6.44 6.97
C LEU A 663 -41.11 6.43 7.70
N GLU A 664 -40.76 7.54 8.35
CA GLU A 664 -39.56 7.68 9.18
C GLU A 664 -39.60 6.73 10.37
N VAL A 665 -40.78 6.56 10.97
CA VAL A 665 -40.99 5.67 12.11
C VAL A 665 -40.90 4.20 11.68
N LEU A 666 -41.40 3.84 10.49
CA LEU A 666 -41.22 2.49 9.94
C LEU A 666 -39.73 2.16 9.70
N ALA A 667 -38.94 3.13 9.22
CA ALA A 667 -37.49 2.97 9.08
C ALA A 667 -36.79 2.78 10.44
N GLN A 668 -37.21 3.54 11.46
CA GLN A 668 -36.69 3.42 12.82
C GLN A 668 -37.03 2.06 13.45
N ILE A 669 -38.25 1.57 13.29
CA ILE A 669 -38.70 0.27 13.80
C ILE A 669 -37.82 -0.87 13.27
N VAL A 670 -37.44 -0.81 11.99
CA VAL A 670 -36.59 -1.83 11.35
C VAL A 670 -35.16 -1.86 11.91
N GLN A 671 -34.65 -0.72 12.38
CA GLN A 671 -33.33 -0.57 12.98
C GLN A 671 -33.34 -0.99 14.46
N ASP A 672 -34.29 -0.46 15.23
CA ASP A 672 -34.32 -0.60 16.69
C ASP A 672 -35.03 -1.88 17.17
N ALA A 673 -35.95 -2.42 16.36
CA ALA A 673 -36.72 -3.61 16.69
C ALA A 673 -36.66 -4.66 15.56
N PRO A 674 -35.53 -5.39 15.41
CA PRO A 674 -35.35 -6.38 14.35
C PRO A 674 -36.43 -7.47 14.30
N HIS A 675 -37.02 -7.81 15.45
CA HIS A 675 -38.10 -8.79 15.57
C HIS A 675 -39.44 -8.32 14.97
N LEU A 676 -39.58 -7.02 14.64
CA LEU A 676 -40.76 -6.44 14.00
C LEU A 676 -40.64 -6.26 12.48
N ARG A 677 -39.51 -6.66 11.90
CA ARG A 677 -39.27 -6.54 10.45
C ARG A 677 -40.31 -7.26 9.58
N PRO A 678 -40.80 -8.47 9.94
CA PRO A 678 -41.89 -9.10 9.19
C PRO A 678 -43.19 -8.27 9.20
N GLN A 679 -43.48 -7.58 10.31
CA GLN A 679 -44.64 -6.73 10.48
C GLN A 679 -44.51 -5.45 9.64
N VAL A 680 -43.33 -4.83 9.59
CA VAL A 680 -43.06 -3.69 8.70
C VAL A 680 -43.10 -4.12 7.23
N ALA A 681 -42.62 -5.31 6.90
CA ALA A 681 -42.69 -5.86 5.54
C ALA A 681 -44.14 -6.06 5.08
N ALA A 682 -45.06 -6.38 5.99
CA ALA A 682 -46.49 -6.55 5.70
C ALA A 682 -47.27 -5.22 5.61
N ASN A 683 -46.79 -4.14 6.25
CA ASN A 683 -47.52 -2.86 6.35
C ASN A 683 -47.73 -2.17 4.99
N PRO A 684 -48.98 -1.94 4.53
CA PRO A 684 -49.34 -1.36 3.22
C PRO A 684 -48.62 -0.06 2.86
N SER A 685 -48.25 0.75 3.86
CA SER A 685 -47.63 2.06 3.66
C SER A 685 -46.10 2.02 3.55
N THR A 686 -45.47 0.85 3.71
CA THR A 686 -44.01 0.68 3.60
C THR A 686 -43.54 0.98 2.17
N TYR A 687 -42.60 1.93 2.04
CA TYR A 687 -42.11 2.42 0.77
C TYR A 687 -41.15 1.43 0.06
N PRO A 688 -41.03 1.49 -1.29
CA PRO A 688 -40.34 0.47 -2.09
C PRO A 688 -38.88 0.21 -1.70
N ALA A 689 -38.10 1.25 -1.42
CA ALA A 689 -36.69 1.10 -1.04
C ALA A 689 -36.50 0.33 0.28
N LEU A 690 -37.42 0.47 1.23
CA LEU A 690 -37.38 -0.27 2.49
C LEU A 690 -37.77 -1.74 2.30
N LEU A 691 -38.68 -2.04 1.36
CA LEU A 691 -39.04 -3.42 1.00
C LEU A 691 -37.91 -4.14 0.26
N GLU A 692 -37.19 -3.44 -0.62
CA GLU A 692 -36.00 -3.95 -1.29
C GLU A 692 -34.90 -4.26 -0.28
N TRP A 693 -34.65 -3.33 0.65
CA TRP A 693 -33.70 -3.55 1.74
C TRP A 693 -34.11 -4.75 2.61
N LEU A 694 -35.39 -4.87 2.97
CA LEU A 694 -35.93 -5.99 3.76
C LEU A 694 -35.76 -7.34 3.04
N GLY A 695 -35.98 -7.38 1.73
CA GLY A 695 -35.79 -8.61 0.93
C GLY A 695 -34.33 -9.04 0.75
N ASN A 696 -33.37 -8.12 0.90
CA ASN A 696 -31.94 -8.42 0.82
C ASN A 696 -31.36 -9.01 2.13
N LEU A 697 -32.13 -9.03 3.22
CA LEU A 697 -31.69 -9.58 4.51
C LEU A 697 -31.67 -11.12 4.55
N GLY A 698 -32.43 -11.79 3.69
CA GLY A 698 -32.56 -13.26 3.68
C GLY A 698 -33.27 -13.85 4.91
N ASP A 699 -34.14 -13.08 5.55
CA ASP A 699 -34.96 -13.54 6.69
C ASP A 699 -36.22 -14.27 6.17
N PRO A 700 -36.41 -15.56 6.51
CA PRO A 700 -37.53 -16.35 5.97
C PRO A 700 -38.92 -15.81 6.38
N ALA A 701 -39.04 -15.15 7.54
CA ALA A 701 -40.30 -14.56 7.98
C ALA A 701 -40.63 -13.26 7.22
N VAL A 702 -39.60 -12.48 6.88
CA VAL A 702 -39.72 -11.29 6.03
C VAL A 702 -40.05 -11.68 4.59
N ASP A 703 -39.37 -12.69 4.05
CA ASP A 703 -39.63 -13.21 2.71
C ASP A 703 -41.04 -13.78 2.56
N ALA A 704 -41.57 -14.43 3.61
CA ALA A 704 -42.96 -14.87 3.64
C ALA A 704 -43.94 -13.68 3.61
N ALA A 705 -43.67 -12.62 4.37
CA ALA A 705 -44.48 -11.40 4.38
C ALA A 705 -44.44 -10.67 3.02
N LEU A 706 -43.26 -10.52 2.41
CA LEU A 706 -43.10 -9.92 1.08
C LEU A 706 -43.79 -10.74 -0.02
N ARG A 707 -43.79 -12.08 0.09
CA ARG A 707 -44.50 -12.96 -0.85
C ARG A 707 -46.01 -12.81 -0.74
N SER A 708 -46.55 -12.53 0.45
CA SER A 708 -47.99 -12.33 0.67
C SER A 708 -48.53 -11.01 0.10
N ARG A 709 -47.64 -10.11 -0.32
CA ARG A 709 -47.98 -8.81 -0.93
C ARG A 709 -48.05 -8.80 -2.45
N ARG A 710 -47.45 -9.80 -3.11
CA ARG A 710 -47.52 -9.97 -4.57
C ARG A 710 -48.77 -10.78 -4.90
#